data_AF-A9BGA9-F1
#
_entry.id   AF-A9BGA9-F1
#
_cell.length_a   1.000
_cell.length_b   1.000
_cell.length_c   1.000
_cell.angle_alpha   90.00
_cell.angle_beta   90.00
_cell.angle_gamma   90.00
#
_symmetry.space_group_name_H-M   'P 1'
#
loop_
_entity.id
_entity.type
_entity.pdbx_description
1 polymer ?
#
loop_
_entity_poly.entity_id
_entity_poly.type
_entity_poly.pdbx_seq_one_letter_code
_entity_poly.pdbx_strand_id
1 'polypeptide(L)'
;MSNFNFPKGSEWRKWDLQIHVPGSKHADQYSTKKGNDVWEKFIEYIKNSDISVFGITDYYSVAGYETFRDKIKNIEELKNKQFFPCVELRLDINVNIDSEQLQCHLIFDSNYDINKIKDFLAHLPLKNKMPNGAVAYCTEDDITACGGYDKISITKEKLEESLKGSFGNDRPFLIAGVASGMGSNRAIANSNIKKELSDIFDDFCDLFFGCEENREYYLNESRYENKSLKAKAKPVVSISDCHTLEDCKNRLGKKYPVPNNEGKDLERYGFSWIKADPNFEGLRQIIFEPFDRVAFGFEKPELKRPYYLIDKVRFLDNTGQDNFSSDAIEINQNLVTIIGGKSTGKSLLLYYIAKTIDRKEVETRFADLSEASQYDFDKSADFNFEVVWSDGARMYLKNTEGSNGSDERKILYIPQNYLNRLSEENTGSRDTINKFVKDVLLQDETVRENYENNLTRIKGLTKLIPTNVADLYQIKQEIKEVEENIKKFGEENGIKTYIVQLKKEAEDIKSKSGLSNQEITDYEALLEKEKETTTSITVLSDDKKSLVSFKQNLMQQLESLEKLYNEQSSYLGNDEIKKEFTKEFAKIRQLKTDLLTATDVVIKFVNSSIVAYQKELEKIKNDLIPFMAKVKLQDELKKKNKAISDEQNKLNKIDLEKKKLESKADAEQVIVANQEGQEKGRDNKKFKFEYISGALENSFELPEAKQKAILFRKGIRQHVCEVLEGGQIAFEKREKKYGFRIS
;
A
#
# COMPACT_ATOMS: atom_id res chain seq x y z
N MET A 1 9.87 -33.01 32.64
CA MET A 1 9.20 -33.59 31.45
C MET A 1 7.69 -33.37 31.59
N SER A 2 7.14 -32.48 30.78
CA SER A 2 5.71 -32.20 30.76
C SER A 2 4.91 -33.44 30.32
N ASN A 3 3.88 -33.80 31.07
CA ASN A 3 2.91 -34.85 30.72
C ASN A 3 1.94 -34.42 29.57
N PHE A 4 2.32 -33.42 28.76
CA PHE A 4 1.47 -32.87 27.71
C PHE A 4 2.00 -33.31 26.34
N ASN A 5 1.19 -34.08 25.62
CA ASN A 5 1.55 -34.60 24.29
C ASN A 5 1.69 -33.49 23.23
N PHE A 6 1.05 -32.33 23.43
CA PHE A 6 1.03 -31.20 22.48
C PHE A 6 1.32 -29.87 23.20
N PRO A 7 2.58 -29.62 23.62
CA PRO A 7 2.94 -28.47 24.45
C PRO A 7 2.76 -27.10 23.76
N LYS A 8 2.73 -27.04 22.42
CA LYS A 8 2.39 -25.83 21.64
C LYS A 8 0.89 -25.58 21.48
N GLY A 9 0.04 -26.50 21.96
CA GLY A 9 -1.40 -26.47 21.72
C GLY A 9 -1.77 -26.64 20.25
N SER A 10 -2.86 -25.99 19.83
CA SER A 10 -3.44 -26.18 18.49
C SER A 10 -2.50 -25.73 17.36
N GLU A 11 -2.18 -26.65 16.47
CA GLU A 11 -1.40 -26.40 15.25
C GLU A 11 -2.08 -27.01 14.03
N TRP A 12 -1.79 -26.45 12.86
CA TRP A 12 -2.27 -26.99 11.59
C TRP A 12 -1.60 -28.34 11.30
N ARG A 13 -2.44 -29.38 11.18
CA ARG A 13 -2.07 -30.74 10.77
C ARG A 13 -3.01 -31.20 9.66
N LYS A 14 -2.58 -32.14 8.81
CA LYS A 14 -3.46 -32.77 7.81
C LYS A 14 -4.29 -33.88 8.45
N TRP A 15 -5.59 -33.85 8.23
CA TRP A 15 -6.55 -34.80 8.77
C TRP A 15 -7.36 -35.39 7.61
N ASP A 16 -7.58 -36.70 7.64
CA ASP A 16 -8.46 -37.41 6.70
C ASP A 16 -9.44 -38.28 7.50
N LEU A 17 -10.67 -37.84 7.61
CA LEU A 17 -11.66 -38.43 8.53
C LEU A 17 -12.48 -39.57 7.93
N GLN A 18 -12.17 -40.01 6.70
CA GLN A 18 -12.85 -41.14 6.08
C GLN A 18 -11.91 -41.93 5.16
N ILE A 19 -11.47 -43.08 5.66
CA ILE A 19 -10.78 -44.12 4.90
C ILE A 19 -11.33 -45.50 5.26
N HIS A 20 -11.74 -46.27 4.26
CA HIS A 20 -12.12 -47.66 4.43
C HIS A 20 -10.87 -48.56 4.45
N VAL A 21 -10.91 -49.65 5.19
CA VAL A 21 -9.77 -50.58 5.36
C VAL A 21 -9.96 -51.83 4.51
N PRO A 22 -8.88 -52.58 4.20
CA PRO A 22 -9.01 -53.90 3.58
C PRO A 22 -9.93 -54.80 4.41
N GLY A 23 -10.90 -55.46 3.77
CA GLY A 23 -11.93 -56.24 4.47
C GLY A 23 -13.08 -55.42 5.04
N SER A 24 -13.22 -54.13 4.70
CA SER A 24 -14.43 -53.35 5.01
C SER A 24 -15.69 -54.06 4.51
N LYS A 25 -16.78 -53.92 5.25
CA LYS A 25 -17.99 -54.74 5.09
C LYS A 25 -18.74 -54.55 3.77
N HIS A 26 -18.50 -53.43 3.11
CA HIS A 26 -19.08 -53.11 1.83
C HIS A 26 -18.09 -52.30 1.00
N ALA A 27 -18.25 -52.32 -0.33
CA ALA A 27 -17.39 -51.63 -1.29
C ALA A 27 -15.86 -51.87 -1.10
N ASP A 28 -15.45 -53.01 -0.54
CA ASP A 28 -14.04 -53.39 -0.44
C ASP A 28 -13.51 -53.80 -1.82
N GLN A 29 -12.58 -52.99 -2.33
CA GLN A 29 -11.92 -53.20 -3.61
C GLN A 29 -10.39 -53.30 -3.44
N TYR A 30 -9.92 -53.50 -2.21
CA TYR A 30 -8.50 -53.65 -1.93
C TYR A 30 -7.98 -54.98 -2.48
N SER A 31 -7.03 -54.92 -3.43
CA SER A 31 -6.44 -56.11 -4.04
C SER A 31 -4.98 -55.90 -4.41
N THR A 32 -4.23 -57.00 -4.47
CA THR A 32 -2.81 -57.03 -4.85
C THR A 32 -2.55 -58.13 -5.87
N LYS A 33 -1.39 -58.05 -6.56
CA LYS A 33 -0.89 -59.18 -7.35
C LYS A 33 -0.62 -60.37 -6.44
N LYS A 34 -0.93 -61.58 -6.92
CA LYS A 34 -0.78 -62.86 -6.21
C LYS A 34 0.57 -62.94 -5.47
N GLY A 35 0.53 -63.12 -4.14
CA GLY A 35 1.71 -63.24 -3.29
C GLY A 35 2.10 -61.99 -2.47
N ASN A 36 1.43 -60.84 -2.64
CA ASN A 36 1.64 -59.66 -1.78
C ASN A 36 0.50 -59.50 -0.78
N ASP A 37 0.79 -59.14 0.47
CA ASP A 37 -0.25 -58.82 1.46
C ASP A 37 -0.84 -57.44 1.18
N VAL A 38 -2.18 -57.38 1.11
CA VAL A 38 -2.95 -56.16 0.94
C VAL A 38 -2.79 -55.24 2.16
N TRP A 39 -2.80 -55.81 3.36
CA TRP A 39 -2.65 -55.06 4.60
C TRP A 39 -1.28 -54.41 4.74
N GLU A 40 -0.21 -55.12 4.36
CA GLU A 40 1.15 -54.56 4.38
C GLU A 40 1.24 -53.30 3.52
N LYS A 41 0.70 -53.34 2.29
CA LYS A 41 0.69 -52.17 1.41
C LYS A 41 -0.21 -51.04 1.89
N PHE A 42 -1.38 -51.36 2.42
CA PHE A 42 -2.29 -50.37 2.99
C PHE A 42 -1.60 -49.61 4.15
N ILE A 43 -1.02 -50.35 5.09
CA ILE A 43 -0.30 -49.80 6.24
C ILE A 43 0.92 -48.99 5.79
N GLU A 44 1.63 -49.42 4.74
CA GLU A 44 2.72 -48.66 4.14
C GLU A 44 2.26 -47.29 3.63
N TYR A 45 1.10 -47.20 2.97
CA TYR A 45 0.55 -45.91 2.55
C TYR A 45 0.18 -45.00 3.72
N ILE A 46 -0.46 -45.56 4.76
CA ILE A 46 -0.78 -44.80 5.99
C ILE A 46 0.50 -44.26 6.64
N LYS A 47 1.54 -45.11 6.75
CA LYS A 47 2.83 -44.75 7.33
C LYS A 47 3.52 -43.63 6.56
N ASN A 48 3.56 -43.74 5.23
CA ASN A 48 4.29 -42.81 4.37
C ASN A 48 3.53 -41.51 4.08
N SER A 49 2.26 -41.42 4.45
CA SER A 49 1.48 -40.17 4.34
C SER A 49 1.87 -39.14 5.40
N ASP A 50 1.72 -37.86 5.06
CA ASP A 50 1.89 -36.72 5.98
C ASP A 50 0.63 -36.37 6.78
N ILE A 51 -0.42 -37.20 6.68
CA ILE A 51 -1.63 -37.10 7.49
C ILE A 51 -1.31 -37.49 8.93
N SER A 52 -1.77 -36.67 9.88
CA SER A 52 -1.57 -36.92 11.32
C SER A 52 -2.76 -37.62 11.97
N VAL A 53 -3.97 -37.48 11.40
CA VAL A 53 -5.21 -37.99 11.97
C VAL A 53 -6.06 -38.67 10.92
N PHE A 54 -6.56 -39.86 11.24
CA PHE A 54 -7.37 -40.70 10.36
C PHE A 54 -8.70 -41.06 11.00
N GLY A 55 -9.77 -41.01 10.22
CA GLY A 55 -11.03 -41.69 10.54
C GLY A 55 -11.08 -43.04 9.81
N ILE A 56 -11.04 -44.13 10.57
CA ILE A 56 -11.08 -45.49 10.03
C ILE A 56 -12.54 -45.91 9.92
N THR A 57 -13.07 -45.86 8.70
CA THR A 57 -14.50 -46.00 8.41
C THR A 57 -14.86 -47.42 8.01
N ASP A 58 -15.93 -47.94 8.59
CA ASP A 58 -16.54 -49.19 8.15
C ASP A 58 -18.07 -49.08 8.12
N TYR A 59 -18.72 -49.92 7.32
CA TYR A 59 -20.16 -49.85 7.10
C TYR A 59 -20.90 -50.55 8.23
N TYR A 60 -21.73 -49.81 8.97
CA TYR A 60 -22.55 -50.31 10.09
C TYR A 60 -21.77 -51.11 11.16
N SER A 61 -20.45 -50.97 11.23
CA SER A 61 -19.59 -51.77 12.09
C SER A 61 -18.33 -50.99 12.49
N VAL A 62 -17.63 -51.48 13.52
CA VAL A 62 -16.27 -51.05 13.88
C VAL A 62 -15.25 -52.19 13.77
N ALA A 63 -15.62 -53.29 13.10
CA ALA A 63 -14.77 -54.48 12.98
C ALA A 63 -13.49 -54.20 12.17
N GLY A 64 -13.60 -53.39 11.12
CA GLY A 64 -12.44 -52.91 10.36
C GLY A 64 -11.45 -52.13 11.23
N TYR A 65 -11.94 -51.25 12.11
CA TYR A 65 -11.10 -50.49 13.05
C TYR A 65 -10.38 -51.39 14.05
N GLU A 66 -11.06 -52.37 14.65
CA GLU A 66 -10.43 -53.33 15.56
C GLU A 66 -9.30 -54.11 14.86
N THR A 67 -9.58 -54.61 13.64
CA THR A 67 -8.60 -55.35 12.83
C THR A 67 -7.40 -54.48 12.49
N PHE A 68 -7.63 -53.23 12.08
CA PHE A 68 -6.58 -52.27 11.79
C PHE A 68 -5.72 -52.00 13.04
N ARG A 69 -6.34 -51.70 14.19
CA ARG A 69 -5.64 -51.46 15.46
C ARG A 69 -4.74 -52.64 15.84
N ASP A 70 -5.23 -53.86 15.69
CA ASP A 70 -4.46 -55.07 15.99
C ASP A 70 -3.26 -55.27 15.06
N LYS A 71 -3.39 -54.87 13.79
CA LYS A 71 -2.29 -54.89 12.81
C LYS A 71 -1.22 -53.84 13.09
N ILE A 72 -1.60 -52.67 13.61
CA ILE A 72 -0.66 -51.54 13.80
C ILE A 72 -0.05 -51.44 15.20
N LYS A 73 -0.54 -52.18 16.19
CA LYS A 73 -0.14 -52.05 17.62
C LYS A 73 1.36 -52.10 17.90
N ASN A 74 2.14 -52.76 17.05
CA ASN A 74 3.58 -52.95 17.21
C ASN A 74 4.42 -52.11 16.20
N ILE A 75 3.80 -51.16 15.49
CA ILE A 75 4.48 -50.33 14.48
C ILE A 75 4.79 -48.96 15.09
N GLU A 76 6.07 -48.71 15.38
CA GLU A 76 6.53 -47.50 16.09
C GLU A 76 6.20 -46.22 15.33
N GLU A 77 6.35 -46.23 14.00
CA GLU A 77 6.13 -45.05 13.15
C GLU A 77 4.67 -44.56 13.16
N LEU A 78 3.73 -45.41 13.56
CA LEU A 78 2.30 -45.07 13.63
C LEU A 78 1.87 -44.58 15.02
N LYS A 79 2.73 -44.64 16.05
CA LYS A 79 2.37 -44.17 17.41
C LYS A 79 2.09 -42.68 17.50
N ASN A 80 2.66 -41.89 16.58
CA ASN A 80 2.46 -40.44 16.51
C ASN A 80 1.25 -40.02 15.65
N LYS A 81 0.49 -40.98 15.10
CA LYS A 81 -0.73 -40.74 14.34
C LYS A 81 -1.95 -41.09 15.19
N GLN A 82 -3.03 -40.34 15.02
CA GLN A 82 -4.30 -40.56 15.71
C GLN A 82 -5.28 -41.28 14.79
N PHE A 83 -6.04 -42.25 15.32
CA PHE A 83 -7.03 -43.02 14.58
C PHE A 83 -8.37 -43.01 15.32
N PHE A 84 -9.43 -42.56 14.66
CA PHE A 84 -10.79 -42.59 15.19
C PHE A 84 -11.58 -43.76 14.59
N PRO A 85 -12.37 -44.49 15.40
CA PRO A 85 -13.37 -45.40 14.86
C PRO A 85 -14.49 -44.60 14.20
N CYS A 86 -14.69 -44.82 12.90
CA CYS A 86 -15.77 -44.19 12.13
C CYS A 86 -16.76 -45.26 11.64
N VAL A 87 -18.06 -44.94 11.73
CA VAL A 87 -19.13 -45.82 11.23
C VAL A 87 -19.92 -45.08 10.17
N GLU A 88 -20.00 -45.63 8.97
CA GLU A 88 -20.87 -45.13 7.91
C GLU A 88 -22.23 -45.83 7.95
N LEU A 89 -23.30 -45.03 7.93
CA LEU A 89 -24.70 -45.44 7.96
C LEU A 89 -25.45 -44.78 6.80
N ARG A 90 -26.53 -45.43 6.34
CA ARG A 90 -27.48 -44.82 5.39
C ARG A 90 -28.80 -44.55 6.10
N LEU A 91 -29.28 -43.32 5.99
CA LEU A 91 -30.57 -42.92 6.52
C LEU A 91 -31.69 -43.14 5.50
N ASP A 92 -32.89 -43.38 5.97
CA ASP A 92 -34.07 -43.57 5.12
C ASP A 92 -34.66 -42.27 4.54
N ILE A 93 -33.79 -41.28 4.35
CA ILE A 93 -34.09 -39.96 3.81
C ILE A 93 -33.39 -39.86 2.46
N ASN A 94 -34.12 -39.46 1.43
CA ASN A 94 -33.58 -39.25 0.09
C ASN A 94 -33.90 -37.82 -0.32
N VAL A 95 -32.90 -36.97 -0.52
CA VAL A 95 -33.12 -35.55 -0.90
C VAL A 95 -32.47 -35.15 -2.21
N ASN A 96 -31.44 -35.88 -2.64
CA ASN A 96 -30.64 -35.55 -3.81
C ASN A 96 -31.32 -35.98 -5.13
N ILE A 97 -30.77 -35.52 -6.25
CA ILE A 97 -31.34 -35.72 -7.59
C ILE A 97 -31.39 -37.19 -8.01
N ASP A 98 -30.41 -37.97 -7.57
CA ASP A 98 -30.31 -39.40 -7.86
C ASP A 98 -31.19 -40.24 -6.92
N SER A 99 -31.94 -39.59 -6.01
CA SER A 99 -32.81 -40.22 -5.02
C SER A 99 -32.07 -41.26 -4.16
N GLU A 100 -30.79 -41.03 -3.88
CA GLU A 100 -29.99 -41.86 -3.00
C GLU A 100 -30.32 -41.58 -1.54
N GLN A 101 -30.04 -42.58 -0.69
CA GLN A 101 -30.18 -42.44 0.75
C GLN A 101 -29.07 -41.55 1.31
N LEU A 102 -29.41 -40.68 2.26
CA LEU A 102 -28.44 -39.83 2.93
C LEU A 102 -27.40 -40.66 3.67
N GLN A 103 -26.12 -40.37 3.44
CA GLN A 103 -25.03 -40.95 4.22
C GLN A 103 -24.79 -40.12 5.48
N CYS A 104 -24.61 -40.84 6.58
CA CYS A 104 -24.36 -40.31 7.91
C CYS A 104 -23.19 -41.08 8.54
N HIS A 105 -22.16 -40.35 8.97
CA HIS A 105 -20.96 -40.93 9.57
C HIS A 105 -20.92 -40.59 11.05
N LEU A 106 -20.69 -41.59 11.89
CA LEU A 106 -20.41 -41.41 13.31
C LEU A 106 -18.92 -41.51 13.54
N ILE A 107 -18.29 -40.44 14.04
CA ILE A 107 -16.87 -40.41 14.39
C ILE A 107 -16.76 -40.52 15.89
N PHE A 108 -16.26 -41.65 16.41
CA PHE A 108 -16.18 -41.90 17.85
C PHE A 108 -14.84 -41.46 18.46
N ASP A 109 -14.84 -41.15 19.75
CA ASP A 109 -13.61 -40.97 20.52
C ASP A 109 -12.83 -42.28 20.58
N SER A 110 -11.58 -42.23 20.11
CA SER A 110 -10.63 -43.35 20.14
C SER A 110 -10.34 -43.92 21.53
N ASN A 111 -10.52 -43.11 22.59
CA ASN A 111 -10.31 -43.52 23.97
C ASN A 111 -11.57 -44.13 24.60
N TYR A 112 -12.71 -44.10 23.90
CA TYR A 112 -13.95 -44.68 24.39
C TYR A 112 -13.94 -46.21 24.28
N ASP A 113 -14.71 -46.87 25.15
CA ASP A 113 -14.79 -48.33 25.16
C ASP A 113 -15.44 -48.85 23.87
N ILE A 114 -14.63 -49.50 23.03
CA ILE A 114 -15.04 -50.05 21.74
C ILE A 114 -16.17 -51.09 21.89
N ASN A 115 -16.24 -51.81 23.02
CA ASN A 115 -17.29 -52.80 23.24
C ASN A 115 -18.66 -52.13 23.41
N LYS A 116 -18.72 -50.97 24.07
CA LYS A 116 -19.96 -50.19 24.16
C LYS A 116 -20.41 -49.66 22.80
N ILE A 117 -19.48 -49.32 21.90
CA ILE A 117 -19.81 -48.93 20.52
C ILE A 117 -20.39 -50.12 19.76
N LYS A 118 -19.79 -51.31 19.91
CA LYS A 118 -20.30 -52.55 19.31
C LYS A 118 -21.67 -52.93 19.84
N ASP A 119 -21.89 -52.81 21.15
CA ASP A 119 -23.18 -53.08 21.79
C ASP A 119 -24.24 -52.10 21.28
N PHE A 120 -23.91 -50.81 21.14
CA PHE A 120 -24.79 -49.82 20.52
C PHE A 120 -25.19 -50.23 19.11
N LEU A 121 -24.23 -50.59 18.25
CA LEU A 121 -24.52 -51.00 16.87
C LEU A 121 -25.36 -52.28 16.83
N ALA A 122 -25.04 -53.28 17.65
CA ALA A 122 -25.79 -54.53 17.72
C ALA A 122 -27.27 -54.34 18.14
N HIS A 123 -27.59 -53.26 18.85
CA HIS A 123 -28.95 -52.92 19.26
C HIS A 123 -29.57 -51.76 18.47
N LEU A 124 -28.88 -51.21 17.47
CA LEU A 124 -29.38 -50.14 16.62
C LEU A 124 -30.38 -50.73 15.60
N PRO A 125 -31.68 -50.40 15.68
CA PRO A 125 -32.68 -51.01 14.82
C PRO A 125 -32.60 -50.46 13.39
N LEU A 126 -32.68 -51.36 12.42
CA LEU A 126 -32.84 -51.03 11.01
C LEU A 126 -34.30 -50.63 10.73
N LYS A 127 -34.50 -49.85 9.68
CA LYS A 127 -35.84 -49.63 9.08
C LYS A 127 -36.39 -50.94 8.51
N ASN A 128 -35.52 -51.75 7.95
CA ASN A 128 -35.84 -53.04 7.36
C ASN A 128 -36.30 -54.02 8.44
N LYS A 129 -37.13 -54.98 8.04
CA LYS A 129 -37.58 -56.07 8.89
C LYS A 129 -36.96 -57.37 8.43
N MET A 130 -36.78 -58.28 9.39
CA MET A 130 -36.42 -59.65 9.09
C MET A 130 -37.49 -60.32 8.22
N PRO A 131 -37.17 -61.39 7.45
CA PRO A 131 -38.15 -62.09 6.62
C PRO A 131 -39.39 -62.60 7.37
N ASN A 132 -39.26 -62.85 8.68
CA ASN A 132 -40.36 -63.27 9.57
C ASN A 132 -41.18 -62.09 10.16
N GLY A 133 -40.87 -60.84 9.78
CA GLY A 133 -41.53 -59.63 10.25
C GLY A 133 -41.00 -59.03 11.56
N ALA A 134 -39.99 -59.65 12.19
CA ALA A 134 -39.33 -59.11 13.38
C ALA A 134 -38.50 -57.85 13.06
N VAL A 135 -38.18 -57.07 14.09
CA VAL A 135 -37.23 -55.95 13.99
C VAL A 135 -35.85 -56.53 13.66
N ALA A 136 -35.17 -55.94 12.68
CA ALA A 136 -33.79 -56.25 12.34
C ALA A 136 -32.86 -55.19 12.98
N TYR A 137 -31.64 -55.59 13.34
CA TYR A 137 -30.63 -54.72 13.95
C TYR A 137 -29.36 -54.64 13.10
N CYS A 138 -28.42 -53.75 13.44
CA CYS A 138 -27.14 -53.62 12.71
C CYS A 138 -26.16 -54.76 13.07
N THR A 139 -26.60 -56.01 12.93
CA THR A 139 -25.76 -57.20 13.04
C THR A 139 -25.53 -57.81 11.66
N GLU A 140 -24.40 -58.47 11.45
CA GLU A 140 -24.06 -59.07 10.14
C GLU A 140 -25.16 -60.03 9.65
N ASP A 141 -25.70 -60.86 10.55
CA ASP A 141 -26.71 -61.86 10.25
C ASP A 141 -28.02 -61.19 9.82
N ASP A 142 -28.47 -60.16 10.54
CA ASP A 142 -29.70 -59.42 10.22
C ASP A 142 -29.56 -58.61 8.94
N ILE A 143 -28.42 -57.94 8.74
CA ILE A 143 -28.13 -57.19 7.51
C ILE A 143 -28.14 -58.12 6.30
N THR A 144 -27.51 -59.29 6.42
CA THR A 144 -27.51 -60.33 5.38
C THR A 144 -28.94 -60.83 5.11
N ALA A 145 -29.71 -61.11 6.16
CA ALA A 145 -31.10 -61.54 6.05
C ALA A 145 -32.02 -60.47 5.43
N CYS A 146 -31.71 -59.18 5.62
CA CYS A 146 -32.37 -58.05 4.97
C CYS A 146 -31.90 -57.81 3.52
N GLY A 147 -31.01 -58.64 2.99
CA GLY A 147 -30.57 -58.59 1.59
C GLY A 147 -29.28 -57.80 1.34
N GLY A 148 -28.49 -57.54 2.39
CA GLY A 148 -27.15 -56.97 2.32
C GLY A 148 -27.09 -55.45 2.57
N TYR A 149 -25.86 -54.95 2.69
CA TYR A 149 -25.54 -53.56 3.02
C TYR A 149 -26.17 -52.52 2.09
N ASP A 150 -26.46 -52.88 0.83
CA ASP A 150 -27.07 -51.96 -0.13
C ASP A 150 -28.57 -51.71 0.06
N LYS A 151 -29.23 -52.58 0.82
CA LYS A 151 -30.70 -52.57 0.93
C LYS A 151 -31.18 -52.11 2.30
N ILE A 152 -30.28 -51.84 3.22
CA ILE A 152 -30.59 -51.45 4.59
C ILE A 152 -30.49 -49.94 4.77
N SER A 153 -31.31 -49.43 5.69
CA SER A 153 -31.17 -48.08 6.20
C SER A 153 -31.70 -47.97 7.63
N ILE A 154 -31.42 -46.85 8.28
CA ILE A 154 -31.87 -46.51 9.63
C ILE A 154 -32.71 -45.24 9.57
N THR A 155 -33.73 -45.11 10.41
CA THR A 155 -34.44 -43.83 10.51
C THR A 155 -33.70 -42.85 11.40
N LYS A 156 -33.75 -41.56 11.07
CA LYS A 156 -33.06 -40.49 11.84
C LYS A 156 -33.48 -40.51 13.31
N GLU A 157 -34.77 -40.71 13.58
CA GLU A 157 -35.33 -40.77 14.94
C GLU A 157 -34.77 -41.95 15.72
N LYS A 158 -34.70 -43.14 15.10
CA LYS A 158 -34.18 -44.34 15.76
C LYS A 158 -32.69 -44.25 16.03
N LEU A 159 -31.93 -43.62 15.13
CA LEU A 159 -30.52 -43.33 15.36
C LEU A 159 -30.35 -42.37 16.55
N GLU A 160 -31.07 -41.25 16.55
CA GLU A 160 -31.02 -40.26 17.63
C GLU A 160 -31.42 -40.84 19.00
N GLU A 161 -32.51 -41.62 19.05
CA GLU A 161 -32.97 -42.33 20.25
C GLU A 161 -31.90 -43.31 20.76
N SER A 162 -31.30 -44.10 19.87
CA SER A 162 -30.32 -45.13 20.23
C SER A 162 -29.00 -44.52 20.70
N LEU A 163 -28.54 -43.42 20.06
CA LEU A 163 -27.36 -42.67 20.48
C LEU A 163 -27.57 -42.08 21.88
N LYS A 164 -28.72 -41.43 22.12
CA LYS A 164 -29.05 -40.86 23.43
C LYS A 164 -29.19 -41.94 24.50
N GLY A 165 -29.82 -43.07 24.17
CA GLY A 165 -29.99 -44.20 25.09
C GLY A 165 -28.67 -44.87 25.48
N SER A 166 -27.73 -44.98 24.53
CA SER A 166 -26.47 -45.72 24.74
C SER A 166 -25.36 -44.87 25.36
N PHE A 167 -25.32 -43.58 25.03
CA PHE A 167 -24.20 -42.70 25.42
C PHE A 167 -24.61 -41.52 26.31
N GLY A 168 -25.91 -41.23 26.46
CA GLY A 168 -26.39 -40.16 27.32
C GLY A 168 -25.71 -38.81 27.07
N ASN A 169 -25.20 -38.21 28.14
CA ASN A 169 -24.51 -36.91 28.09
C ASN A 169 -23.01 -37.04 27.76
N ASP A 170 -22.43 -38.23 27.82
CA ASP A 170 -21.00 -38.44 27.54
C ASP A 170 -20.70 -38.11 26.08
N ARG A 171 -21.64 -38.42 25.17
CA ARG A 171 -21.61 -38.14 23.73
C ARG A 171 -20.20 -38.32 23.13
N PRO A 172 -19.63 -39.53 23.16
CA PRO A 172 -18.28 -39.82 22.69
C PRO A 172 -18.21 -39.94 21.16
N PHE A 173 -19.04 -39.17 20.45
CA PHE A 173 -19.16 -39.22 19.00
C PHE A 173 -19.52 -37.85 18.42
N LEU A 174 -19.15 -37.65 17.16
CA LEU A 174 -19.63 -36.57 16.30
C LEU A 174 -20.38 -37.15 15.10
N ILE A 175 -21.37 -36.41 14.60
CA ILE A 175 -22.17 -36.79 13.45
C ILE A 175 -21.72 -35.97 12.24
N ALA A 176 -21.25 -36.64 11.19
CA ALA A 176 -20.87 -36.01 9.93
C ALA A 176 -21.85 -36.40 8.82
N GLY A 177 -22.37 -35.40 8.11
CA GLY A 177 -23.14 -35.61 6.88
C GLY A 177 -22.27 -35.47 5.64
N VAL A 178 -22.77 -35.90 4.48
CA VAL A 178 -22.06 -35.70 3.20
C VAL A 178 -22.61 -34.47 2.48
N ALA A 179 -21.75 -33.53 2.09
CA ALA A 179 -22.11 -32.26 1.47
C ALA A 179 -22.11 -32.28 -0.06
N SER A 180 -21.48 -33.28 -0.67
CA SER A 180 -21.40 -33.46 -2.12
C SER A 180 -21.01 -34.90 -2.44
N GLY A 181 -21.52 -35.44 -3.55
CA GLY A 181 -21.31 -36.84 -3.94
C GLY A 181 -22.51 -37.72 -3.59
N MET A 182 -22.26 -39.04 -3.63
CA MET A 182 -23.27 -40.06 -3.34
C MET A 182 -23.84 -39.87 -1.94
N GLY A 183 -25.16 -39.95 -1.80
CA GLY A 183 -25.85 -39.80 -0.51
C GLY A 183 -25.71 -38.42 0.14
N SER A 184 -25.38 -37.38 -0.63
CA SER A 184 -25.21 -36.02 -0.10
C SER A 184 -26.51 -35.31 0.26
N ASN A 185 -26.42 -34.37 1.21
CA ASN A 185 -27.51 -33.54 1.69
C ASN A 185 -27.88 -32.38 0.75
N ARG A 186 -27.48 -32.39 -0.53
CA ARG A 186 -27.90 -31.35 -1.46
C ARG A 186 -29.28 -31.67 -2.03
N ALA A 187 -30.31 -31.01 -1.51
CA ALA A 187 -31.68 -31.19 -1.98
C ALA A 187 -31.89 -30.76 -3.45
N ILE A 188 -32.80 -31.44 -4.15
CA ILE A 188 -33.27 -31.04 -5.47
C ILE A 188 -33.93 -29.65 -5.38
N ALA A 189 -33.47 -28.72 -6.22
CA ALA A 189 -33.91 -27.31 -6.19
C ALA A 189 -35.43 -27.10 -6.30
N ASN A 190 -36.14 -28.02 -6.98
CA ASN A 190 -37.57 -27.90 -7.28
C ASN A 190 -38.51 -28.58 -6.26
N SER A 191 -38.01 -29.07 -5.12
CA SER A 191 -38.85 -29.72 -4.10
C SER A 191 -38.68 -29.11 -2.72
N ASN A 192 -39.69 -28.36 -2.26
CA ASN A 192 -39.69 -27.77 -0.92
C ASN A 192 -39.61 -28.84 0.18
N ILE A 193 -40.28 -29.98 0.02
CA ILE A 193 -40.23 -31.09 0.99
C ILE A 193 -38.80 -31.64 1.11
N LYS A 194 -38.09 -31.82 0.00
CA LYS A 194 -36.70 -32.32 0.05
C LYS A 194 -35.76 -31.32 0.70
N LYS A 195 -36.00 -30.01 0.51
CA LYS A 195 -35.22 -28.96 1.17
C LYS A 195 -35.48 -28.91 2.68
N GLU A 196 -36.73 -29.03 3.12
CA GLU A 196 -37.06 -29.13 4.55
C GLU A 196 -36.43 -30.38 5.21
N LEU A 197 -36.45 -31.53 4.52
CA LEU A 197 -35.75 -32.73 4.98
C LEU A 197 -34.23 -32.53 5.05
N SER A 198 -33.68 -31.76 4.11
CA SER A 198 -32.27 -31.41 4.09
C SER A 198 -31.88 -30.50 5.26
N ASP A 199 -32.73 -29.53 5.62
CA ASP A 199 -32.54 -28.70 6.81
C ASP A 199 -32.60 -29.52 8.11
N ILE A 200 -33.51 -30.50 8.20
CA ILE A 200 -33.62 -31.40 9.35
C ILE A 200 -32.35 -32.26 9.51
N PHE A 201 -31.84 -32.82 8.42
CA PHE A 201 -30.60 -33.59 8.46
C PHE A 201 -29.38 -32.70 8.71
N ASP A 202 -29.39 -31.46 8.17
CA ASP A 202 -28.36 -30.49 8.51
C ASP A 202 -28.33 -30.29 10.02
N ASP A 203 -29.43 -29.87 10.65
CA ASP A 203 -29.49 -29.60 12.09
C ASP A 203 -28.98 -30.76 12.95
N PHE A 204 -29.22 -31.99 12.51
CA PHE A 204 -28.75 -33.22 13.16
C PHE A 204 -27.22 -33.43 13.07
N CYS A 205 -26.56 -32.94 12.03
CA CYS A 205 -25.12 -33.10 11.83
C CYS A 205 -24.30 -32.06 12.61
N ASP A 206 -23.13 -32.47 13.11
CA ASP A 206 -22.13 -31.59 13.73
C ASP A 206 -21.17 -30.98 12.69
N LEU A 207 -20.87 -31.72 11.63
CA LEU A 207 -19.97 -31.32 10.54
C LEU A 207 -20.37 -31.97 9.21
N PHE A 208 -19.67 -31.61 8.14
CA PHE A 208 -19.90 -32.19 6.82
C PHE A 208 -18.61 -32.63 6.13
N PHE A 209 -18.63 -33.80 5.50
CA PHE A 209 -17.62 -34.23 4.54
C PHE A 209 -17.92 -33.62 3.16
N GLY A 210 -16.95 -32.95 2.56
CA GLY A 210 -17.13 -32.24 1.30
C GLY A 210 -15.88 -31.56 0.77
N CYS A 211 -16.07 -30.53 -0.04
CA CYS A 211 -15.00 -29.77 -0.69
C CYS A 211 -15.05 -28.29 -0.32
N GLU A 212 -14.01 -27.54 -0.73
CA GLU A 212 -13.88 -26.11 -0.43
C GLU A 212 -15.11 -25.30 -0.87
N GLU A 213 -15.72 -25.66 -2.00
CA GLU A 213 -16.89 -24.98 -2.56
C GLU A 213 -18.16 -25.16 -1.71
N ASN A 214 -18.19 -26.15 -0.83
CA ASN A 214 -19.29 -26.31 0.12
C ASN A 214 -19.16 -25.35 1.32
N ARG A 215 -17.96 -24.83 1.60
CA ARG A 215 -17.64 -24.15 2.86
C ARG A 215 -18.54 -22.94 3.11
N GLU A 216 -18.69 -22.06 2.13
CA GLU A 216 -19.52 -20.85 2.29
C GLU A 216 -20.98 -21.16 2.58
N TYR A 217 -21.52 -22.21 1.95
CA TYR A 217 -22.90 -22.62 2.19
C TYR A 217 -23.12 -23.05 3.64
N TYR A 218 -22.27 -23.91 4.19
CA TYR A 218 -22.42 -24.41 5.57
C TYR A 218 -21.99 -23.42 6.66
N LEU A 219 -21.21 -22.40 6.31
CA LEU A 219 -20.94 -21.27 7.20
C LEU A 219 -22.10 -20.26 7.23
N ASN A 220 -22.97 -20.25 6.23
CA ASN A 220 -24.11 -19.34 6.18
C ASN A 220 -25.21 -19.76 7.17
N GLU A 221 -25.45 -18.92 8.19
CA GLU A 221 -26.50 -19.15 9.20
C GLU A 221 -27.93 -18.96 8.68
N SER A 222 -28.09 -18.35 7.50
CA SER A 222 -29.40 -18.10 6.87
C SER A 222 -29.76 -19.13 5.79
N ARG A 223 -29.04 -20.26 5.75
CA ARG A 223 -29.16 -21.27 4.68
C ARG A 223 -30.46 -22.08 4.72
N TYR A 224 -31.09 -22.25 5.90
CA TYR A 224 -32.34 -22.98 6.01
C TYR A 224 -33.47 -22.32 5.23
N GLU A 225 -34.37 -23.12 4.67
CA GLU A 225 -35.55 -22.65 3.94
C GLU A 225 -36.50 -21.90 4.88
N ASN A 226 -36.70 -22.43 6.10
CA ASN A 226 -37.44 -21.74 7.13
C ASN A 226 -36.61 -20.59 7.72
N LYS A 227 -36.81 -19.38 7.19
CA LYS A 227 -36.08 -18.16 7.59
C LYS A 227 -36.32 -17.69 9.04
N SER A 228 -37.26 -18.31 9.76
CA SER A 228 -37.41 -18.07 11.21
C SER A 228 -36.38 -18.84 12.06
N LEU A 229 -35.77 -19.88 11.50
CA LEU A 229 -34.71 -20.66 12.12
C LEU A 229 -33.36 -20.17 11.61
N LYS A 230 -32.36 -20.15 12.50
CA LYS A 230 -30.96 -19.92 12.13
C LYS A 230 -30.21 -21.23 12.18
N ALA A 231 -29.53 -21.54 11.09
CA ALA A 231 -28.62 -22.66 11.04
C ALA A 231 -27.33 -22.32 11.79
N LYS A 232 -26.73 -23.31 12.47
CA LYS A 232 -25.39 -23.15 13.04
C LYS A 232 -24.35 -23.17 11.92
N ALA A 233 -23.35 -22.31 11.97
CA ALA A 233 -22.20 -22.44 11.08
C ALA A 233 -21.52 -23.80 11.33
N LYS A 234 -21.21 -24.55 10.26
CA LYS A 234 -20.66 -25.90 10.35
C LYS A 234 -19.36 -26.05 9.55
N PRO A 235 -18.41 -26.83 10.08
CA PRO A 235 -17.17 -27.12 9.39
C PRO A 235 -17.44 -28.09 8.24
N VAL A 236 -16.78 -27.81 7.12
CA VAL A 236 -16.68 -28.75 6.00
C VAL A 236 -15.27 -29.30 5.97
N VAL A 237 -15.13 -30.63 5.91
CA VAL A 237 -13.85 -31.34 5.91
C VAL A 237 -13.73 -32.15 4.63
N SER A 238 -12.60 -32.05 3.95
CA SER A 238 -12.25 -32.92 2.83
C SER A 238 -11.63 -34.22 3.32
N ILE A 239 -12.03 -35.31 2.67
CA ILE A 239 -11.67 -36.68 3.00
C ILE A 239 -11.24 -37.43 1.74
N SER A 240 -10.50 -38.52 1.89
CA SER A 240 -9.99 -39.28 0.74
C SER A 240 -10.98 -40.30 0.18
N ASP A 241 -11.82 -40.85 1.06
CA ASP A 241 -12.78 -41.93 0.77
C ASP A 241 -12.13 -43.11 0.02
N CYS A 242 -11.02 -43.62 0.57
CA CYS A 242 -10.26 -44.67 -0.11
C CYS A 242 -10.96 -46.03 0.02
N HIS A 243 -11.18 -46.69 -1.13
CA HIS A 243 -11.68 -48.06 -1.24
C HIS A 243 -10.71 -49.03 -1.92
N THR A 244 -9.61 -48.49 -2.48
CA THR A 244 -8.58 -49.26 -3.19
C THR A 244 -7.18 -48.81 -2.77
N LEU A 245 -6.18 -49.66 -3.02
CA LEU A 245 -4.77 -49.27 -2.85
C LEU A 245 -4.36 -48.11 -3.77
N GLU A 246 -5.01 -47.96 -4.92
CA GLU A 246 -4.74 -46.85 -5.85
C GLU A 246 -5.33 -45.54 -5.33
N ASP A 247 -6.49 -45.57 -4.66
CA ASP A 247 -7.01 -44.41 -3.93
C ASP A 247 -6.04 -43.99 -2.83
N CYS A 248 -5.57 -44.93 -2.01
CA CYS A 248 -4.58 -44.63 -0.95
C CYS A 248 -3.34 -43.94 -1.54
N LYS A 249 -2.83 -44.47 -2.64
CA LYS A 249 -1.66 -43.92 -3.32
C LYS A 249 -1.90 -42.52 -3.88
N ASN A 250 -3.09 -42.23 -4.41
CA ASN A 250 -3.34 -41.02 -5.18
C ASN A 250 -4.02 -39.91 -4.38
N ARG A 251 -4.76 -40.23 -3.31
CA ARG A 251 -5.60 -39.29 -2.57
C ARG A 251 -5.05 -38.94 -1.19
N LEU A 252 -4.45 -39.88 -0.46
CA LEU A 252 -3.99 -39.63 0.92
C LEU A 252 -2.95 -38.52 1.00
N GLY A 253 -3.31 -37.43 1.69
CA GLY A 253 -2.44 -36.26 1.90
C GLY A 253 -2.18 -35.46 0.62
N LYS A 254 -2.89 -35.78 -0.47
CA LYS A 254 -2.62 -35.32 -1.83
C LYS A 254 -3.81 -34.57 -2.43
N LYS A 255 -3.48 -33.77 -3.43
CA LYS A 255 -4.41 -33.17 -4.37
C LYS A 255 -4.64 -34.16 -5.52
N TYR A 256 -5.89 -34.39 -5.92
CA TYR A 256 -6.23 -35.35 -6.97
C TYR A 256 -7.33 -34.79 -7.90
N PRO A 257 -7.30 -35.14 -9.19
CA PRO A 257 -8.34 -34.73 -10.14
C PRO A 257 -9.61 -35.55 -9.95
N VAL A 258 -10.75 -34.89 -10.09
CA VAL A 258 -12.07 -35.51 -10.19
C VAL A 258 -12.70 -35.06 -11.51
N PRO A 259 -13.11 -36.01 -12.38
CA PRO A 259 -13.75 -35.68 -13.64
C PRO A 259 -15.00 -34.83 -13.42
N ASN A 260 -15.19 -33.80 -14.22
CA ASN A 260 -16.44 -33.06 -14.27
C ASN A 260 -17.15 -33.24 -15.62
N ASN A 261 -18.46 -32.98 -15.64
CA ASN A 261 -19.29 -33.12 -16.84
C ASN A 261 -18.95 -32.08 -17.94
N GLU A 262 -18.06 -31.13 -17.68
CA GLU A 262 -17.63 -30.07 -18.59
C GLU A 262 -16.24 -30.32 -19.22
N GLY A 263 -15.63 -31.49 -18.97
CA GLY A 263 -14.35 -31.88 -19.55
C GLY A 263 -13.12 -31.16 -18.96
N LYS A 264 -13.24 -30.52 -17.79
CA LYS A 264 -12.12 -29.99 -17.01
C LYS A 264 -12.06 -30.70 -15.66
N ASP A 265 -11.00 -31.44 -15.39
CA ASP A 265 -10.84 -32.07 -14.08
C ASP A 265 -10.89 -31.01 -12.96
N LEU A 266 -11.81 -31.20 -12.02
CA LEU A 266 -11.85 -30.41 -10.79
C LEU A 266 -10.81 -30.97 -9.84
N GLU A 267 -10.09 -30.09 -9.16
CA GLU A 267 -9.10 -30.54 -8.20
C GLU A 267 -9.71 -30.68 -6.80
N ARG A 268 -9.49 -31.82 -6.17
CA ARG A 268 -9.91 -32.15 -4.80
C ARG A 268 -8.71 -32.46 -3.92
N TYR A 269 -8.90 -32.42 -2.61
CA TYR A 269 -7.89 -32.79 -1.62
C TYR A 269 -8.40 -34.00 -0.83
N GLY A 270 -7.56 -35.01 -0.64
CA GLY A 270 -7.89 -36.17 0.20
C GLY A 270 -7.60 -35.91 1.68
N PHE A 271 -7.71 -34.65 2.11
CA PHE A 271 -7.44 -34.18 3.47
C PHE A 271 -7.95 -32.75 3.64
N SER A 272 -8.10 -32.32 4.90
CA SER A 272 -8.14 -30.91 5.28
C SER A 272 -7.01 -30.57 6.24
N TRP A 273 -6.57 -29.32 6.22
CA TRP A 273 -5.78 -28.78 7.32
C TRP A 273 -6.72 -28.46 8.47
N ILE A 274 -6.47 -29.06 9.63
CA ILE A 274 -7.21 -28.83 10.87
C ILE A 274 -6.27 -28.27 11.93
N LYS A 275 -6.65 -27.12 12.52
CA LYS A 275 -5.92 -26.45 13.60
C LYS A 275 -6.40 -26.95 14.96
N ALA A 276 -5.85 -28.08 15.39
CA ALA A 276 -6.21 -28.71 16.66
C ALA A 276 -5.14 -29.70 17.14
N ASP A 277 -5.27 -30.11 18.39
CA ASP A 277 -4.57 -31.30 18.88
C ASP A 277 -5.17 -32.54 18.22
N PRO A 278 -4.36 -33.55 17.85
CA PRO A 278 -4.84 -34.77 17.21
C PRO A 278 -5.49 -35.71 18.23
N ASN A 279 -6.62 -35.28 18.80
CA ASN A 279 -7.46 -36.04 19.72
C ASN A 279 -8.93 -35.62 19.54
N PHE A 280 -9.85 -36.31 20.21
CA PHE A 280 -11.29 -36.10 20.02
C PHE A 280 -11.77 -34.71 20.44
N GLU A 281 -11.25 -34.16 21.56
CA GLU A 281 -11.58 -32.80 21.98
C GLU A 281 -11.05 -31.74 21.02
N GLY A 282 -9.88 -31.97 20.41
CA GLY A 282 -9.34 -31.18 19.32
C GLY A 282 -10.26 -31.20 18.09
N LEU A 283 -10.80 -32.37 17.73
CA LEU A 283 -11.81 -32.48 16.68
C LEU A 283 -13.06 -31.67 17.02
N ARG A 284 -13.54 -31.68 18.27
CA ARG A 284 -14.71 -30.87 18.67
C ARG A 284 -14.49 -29.37 18.51
N GLN A 285 -13.25 -28.88 18.62
CA GLN A 285 -12.97 -27.45 18.46
C GLN A 285 -13.36 -26.91 17.08
N ILE A 286 -13.30 -27.72 16.03
CA ILE A 286 -13.65 -27.24 14.67
C ILE A 286 -15.14 -26.92 14.52
N ILE A 287 -16.00 -27.45 15.40
CA ILE A 287 -17.44 -27.15 15.41
C ILE A 287 -17.70 -25.74 15.97
N PHE A 288 -16.88 -25.31 16.95
CA PHE A 288 -17.02 -23.98 17.55
C PHE A 288 -16.44 -22.88 16.68
N GLU A 289 -15.34 -23.18 15.97
CA GLU A 289 -14.60 -22.21 15.14
C GLU A 289 -14.37 -22.77 13.71
N PRO A 290 -15.43 -23.05 12.95
CA PRO A 290 -15.34 -23.77 11.67
C PRO A 290 -14.60 -23.00 10.58
N PHE A 291 -14.65 -21.67 10.62
CA PHE A 291 -13.90 -20.84 9.67
C PHE A 291 -12.40 -20.86 9.98
N ASP A 292 -12.01 -20.63 11.24
CA ASP A 292 -10.62 -20.42 11.62
C ASP A 292 -9.80 -21.71 11.78
N ARG A 293 -10.48 -22.86 11.95
CA ARG A 293 -9.81 -24.14 12.24
C ARG A 293 -9.80 -25.14 11.11
N VAL A 294 -10.51 -24.89 10.00
CA VAL A 294 -10.52 -25.78 8.85
C VAL A 294 -10.14 -25.02 7.58
N ALA A 295 -9.10 -25.52 6.92
CA ALA A 295 -8.57 -24.93 5.71
C ALA A 295 -8.32 -25.99 4.62
N PHE A 296 -8.41 -25.53 3.38
CA PHE A 296 -8.17 -26.30 2.17
C PHE A 296 -6.90 -25.77 1.49
N GLY A 297 -6.25 -26.59 0.68
CA GLY A 297 -5.04 -26.21 -0.04
C GLY A 297 -3.86 -27.14 0.24
N PHE A 298 -2.90 -27.11 -0.69
CA PHE A 298 -1.70 -27.93 -0.58
C PHE A 298 -0.72 -27.39 0.48
N GLU A 299 -0.53 -26.08 0.53
CA GLU A 299 0.37 -25.43 1.49
C GLU A 299 -0.24 -25.34 2.89
N LYS A 300 0.61 -25.39 3.91
CA LYS A 300 0.20 -25.20 5.31
C LYS A 300 -0.36 -23.78 5.49
N PRO A 301 -1.57 -23.62 6.06
CA PRO A 301 -2.14 -22.30 6.32
C PRO A 301 -1.27 -21.47 7.27
N GLU A 302 -1.37 -20.14 7.14
CA GLU A 302 -0.72 -19.16 8.02
C GLU A 302 0.81 -19.31 8.10
N LEU A 303 1.48 -19.58 6.97
CA LEU A 303 2.94 -19.67 6.93
C LEU A 303 3.57 -18.31 7.30
N LYS A 304 4.36 -18.29 8.38
CA LYS A 304 5.11 -17.12 8.85
C LYS A 304 6.61 -17.34 8.70
N ARG A 305 7.36 -16.25 8.54
CA ARG A 305 8.83 -16.28 8.44
C ARG A 305 9.43 -16.77 9.78
N PRO A 306 10.22 -17.86 9.81
CA PRO A 306 10.72 -18.46 11.06
C PRO A 306 11.52 -17.49 11.95
N TYR A 307 12.21 -16.52 11.35
CA TYR A 307 12.97 -15.52 12.11
C TYR A 307 12.12 -14.48 12.86
N TYR A 308 10.81 -14.45 12.64
CA TYR A 308 9.86 -13.65 13.43
C TYR A 308 9.14 -14.46 14.52
N LEU A 309 9.45 -15.74 14.67
CA LEU A 309 8.73 -16.65 15.57
C LEU A 309 9.62 -17.15 16.71
N ILE A 310 9.12 -17.00 17.93
CA ILE A 310 9.69 -17.64 19.11
C ILE A 310 9.19 -19.09 19.11
N ASP A 311 10.12 -20.04 19.20
CA ASP A 311 9.83 -21.48 19.26
C ASP A 311 9.61 -21.95 20.70
N LYS A 312 10.50 -21.54 21.60
CA LYS A 312 10.45 -21.88 23.02
C LYS A 312 11.29 -20.94 23.87
N VAL A 313 10.98 -20.90 25.16
CA VAL A 313 11.69 -20.08 26.15
C VAL A 313 11.96 -20.89 27.41
N ARG A 314 13.02 -20.57 28.15
CA ARG A 314 13.28 -21.20 29.45
C ARG A 314 14.01 -20.28 30.41
N PHE A 315 13.72 -20.45 31.69
CA PHE A 315 14.55 -19.92 32.76
C PHE A 315 15.78 -20.81 32.93
N LEU A 316 16.91 -20.21 33.26
CA LEU A 316 18.15 -20.90 33.60
C LEU A 316 18.56 -20.41 34.99
N ASP A 317 18.05 -21.07 36.02
CA ASP A 317 18.28 -20.72 37.41
C ASP A 317 19.26 -21.70 38.06
N ASN A 318 20.53 -21.29 38.16
CA ASN A 318 21.57 -22.05 38.86
C ASN A 318 21.89 -21.43 40.23
N THR A 319 20.99 -20.61 40.79
CA THR A 319 21.22 -19.90 42.07
C THR A 319 21.19 -20.83 43.29
N GLY A 320 20.70 -22.07 43.12
CA GLY A 320 20.47 -23.02 44.22
C GLY A 320 19.23 -22.72 45.06
N GLN A 321 18.39 -21.76 44.64
CA GLN A 321 17.13 -21.42 45.31
C GLN A 321 15.90 -22.12 44.72
N ASP A 322 16.07 -22.84 43.61
CA ASP A 322 15.00 -23.55 42.88
C ASP A 322 13.77 -22.66 42.58
N ASN A 323 13.99 -21.38 42.24
CA ASN A 323 12.89 -20.45 41.96
C ASN A 323 12.22 -20.77 40.62
N PHE A 324 12.97 -21.30 39.64
CA PHE A 324 12.49 -21.59 38.30
C PHE A 324 12.93 -22.95 37.77
N SER A 325 12.03 -23.65 37.08
CA SER A 325 12.37 -24.85 36.32
C SER A 325 13.15 -24.51 35.04
N SER A 326 14.13 -25.36 34.71
CA SER A 326 14.87 -25.30 33.45
C SER A 326 14.16 -25.98 32.27
N ASP A 327 12.97 -26.55 32.50
CA ASP A 327 12.13 -27.13 31.45
C ASP A 327 11.71 -26.04 30.45
N ALA A 328 11.79 -26.35 29.15
CA ALA A 328 11.41 -25.42 28.11
C ALA A 328 9.89 -25.26 28.01
N ILE A 329 9.45 -24.02 27.86
CA ILE A 329 8.06 -23.65 27.56
C ILE A 329 7.98 -23.44 26.06
N GLU A 330 7.30 -24.34 25.34
CA GLU A 330 7.09 -24.20 23.91
C GLU A 330 6.05 -23.11 23.62
N ILE A 331 6.29 -22.33 22.58
CA ILE A 331 5.48 -21.15 22.23
C ILE A 331 4.82 -21.39 20.86
N ASN A 332 3.50 -21.16 20.80
CA ASN A 332 2.75 -21.24 19.56
C ASN A 332 3.03 -20.00 18.69
N GLN A 333 3.05 -20.17 17.36
CA GLN A 333 3.27 -19.07 16.41
C GLN A 333 2.11 -18.05 16.33
N ASN A 334 0.93 -18.39 16.85
CA ASN A 334 -0.26 -17.54 16.88
C ASN A 334 -0.43 -16.91 18.28
N LEU A 335 -1.66 -16.56 18.65
CA LEU A 335 -1.96 -15.95 19.93
C LEU A 335 -1.66 -16.92 21.07
N VAL A 336 -0.80 -16.51 22.00
CA VAL A 336 -0.50 -17.24 23.23
C VAL A 336 -1.08 -16.47 24.41
N THR A 337 -1.98 -17.12 25.16
CA THR A 337 -2.61 -16.54 26.34
C THR A 337 -1.98 -17.11 27.60
N ILE A 338 -1.43 -16.24 28.45
CA ILE A 338 -0.85 -16.63 29.75
C ILE A 338 -1.88 -16.33 30.84
N ILE A 339 -2.38 -17.37 31.52
CA ILE A 339 -3.37 -17.26 32.60
C ILE A 339 -2.78 -17.67 33.97
N GLY A 340 -3.44 -17.27 35.06
CA GLY A 340 -3.01 -17.56 36.43
C GLY A 340 -3.48 -16.51 37.43
N GLY A 341 -3.42 -16.83 38.73
CA GLY A 341 -3.83 -15.94 39.82
C GLY A 341 -3.03 -14.62 39.90
N LYS A 342 -3.44 -13.70 40.79
CA LYS A 342 -2.69 -12.46 41.02
C LYS A 342 -1.27 -12.80 41.52
N SER A 343 -0.26 -12.12 40.97
CA SER A 343 1.16 -12.29 41.34
C SER A 343 1.79 -13.67 41.09
N THR A 344 1.23 -14.48 40.20
CA THR A 344 1.76 -15.83 39.87
C THR A 344 2.84 -15.85 38.77
N GLY A 345 3.52 -14.74 38.50
CA GLY A 345 4.63 -14.70 37.53
C GLY A 345 4.28 -14.54 36.05
N LYS A 346 3.01 -14.25 35.68
CA LYS A 346 2.63 -14.00 34.27
C LYS A 346 3.43 -12.85 33.62
N SER A 347 3.44 -11.70 34.27
CA SER A 347 4.14 -10.49 33.80
C SER A 347 5.66 -10.64 33.89
N LEU A 348 6.15 -11.48 34.81
CA LEU A 348 7.56 -11.84 34.97
C LEU A 348 8.08 -12.63 33.77
N LEU A 349 7.33 -13.65 33.31
CA LEU A 349 7.67 -14.41 32.11
C LEU A 349 7.76 -13.49 30.88
N LEU A 350 6.73 -12.66 30.64
CA LEU A 350 6.73 -11.71 29.53
C LEU A 350 7.89 -10.71 29.61
N TYR A 351 8.22 -10.24 30.81
CA TYR A 351 9.35 -9.33 31.03
C TYR A 351 10.68 -9.96 30.64
N TYR A 352 10.98 -11.18 31.07
CA TYR A 352 12.26 -11.83 30.75
C TYR A 352 12.36 -12.30 29.30
N ILE A 353 11.25 -12.71 28.67
CA ILE A 353 11.21 -12.91 27.22
C ILE A 353 11.61 -11.61 26.52
N ALA A 354 10.97 -10.50 26.89
CA ALA A 354 11.21 -9.24 26.22
C ALA A 354 12.64 -8.72 26.42
N LYS A 355 13.13 -8.74 27.67
CA LYS A 355 14.46 -8.24 28.04
C LYS A 355 15.58 -9.05 27.40
N THR A 356 15.35 -10.35 27.18
CA THR A 356 16.31 -11.23 26.49
C THR A 356 16.41 -10.94 25.01
N ILE A 357 15.29 -10.56 24.37
CA ILE A 357 15.24 -10.29 22.93
C ILE A 357 15.70 -8.87 22.61
N ASP A 358 15.12 -7.88 23.29
CA ASP A 358 15.37 -6.46 23.05
C ASP A 358 15.41 -5.71 24.38
N ARG A 359 16.61 -5.69 24.98
CA ARG A 359 16.87 -5.02 26.25
C ARG A 359 16.59 -3.52 26.16
N LYS A 360 16.91 -2.88 25.03
CA LYS A 360 16.69 -1.43 24.83
C LYS A 360 15.21 -1.09 24.78
N GLU A 361 14.38 -1.92 24.13
CA GLU A 361 12.92 -1.78 24.15
C GLU A 361 12.40 -1.82 25.59
N VAL A 362 12.80 -2.80 26.39
CA VAL A 362 12.38 -2.88 27.80
C VAL A 362 12.84 -1.66 28.59
N GLU A 363 14.12 -1.29 28.52
CA GLU A 363 14.66 -0.11 29.22
C GLU A 363 13.91 1.19 28.82
N THR A 364 13.60 1.36 27.53
CA THR A 364 12.82 2.51 27.03
C THR A 364 11.40 2.53 27.58
N ARG A 365 10.73 1.37 27.65
CA ARG A 365 9.36 1.27 28.19
C ARG A 365 9.28 1.51 29.69
N PHE A 366 10.39 1.30 30.41
CA PHE A 366 10.50 1.50 31.85
C PHE A 366 11.20 2.80 32.26
N ALA A 367 11.73 3.60 31.33
CA ALA A 367 12.44 4.85 31.65
C ALA A 367 11.60 5.84 32.48
N ASP A 368 10.28 5.87 32.25
CA ASP A 368 9.33 6.72 32.98
C ASP A 368 8.56 5.96 34.10
N LEU A 369 8.92 4.69 34.37
CA LEU A 369 8.30 3.86 35.40
C LEU A 369 9.21 3.82 36.65
N SER A 370 8.64 3.93 37.85
CA SER A 370 9.41 3.82 39.11
C SER A 370 10.16 2.49 39.22
N GLU A 371 11.38 2.53 39.76
CA GLU A 371 12.28 1.36 39.95
C GLU A 371 11.61 0.16 40.64
N ALA A 372 10.60 0.41 41.49
CA ALA A 372 9.82 -0.61 42.20
C ALA A 372 9.04 -1.59 41.27
N SER A 373 9.09 -1.38 39.95
CA SER A 373 8.38 -2.18 38.94
C SER A 373 9.27 -3.23 38.24
N GLN A 374 10.57 -3.26 38.54
CA GLN A 374 11.52 -4.12 37.83
C GLN A 374 11.80 -5.41 38.62
N TYR A 375 11.73 -6.54 37.93
CA TYR A 375 12.14 -7.83 38.49
C TYR A 375 13.66 -7.90 38.54
N ASP A 376 14.23 -8.46 39.60
CA ASP A 376 15.66 -8.37 39.90
C ASP A 376 16.40 -9.70 40.03
N PHE A 377 15.78 -10.81 39.61
CA PHE A 377 16.44 -12.12 39.57
C PHE A 377 17.73 -12.10 38.73
N ASP A 378 17.78 -11.25 37.70
CA ASP A 378 18.95 -11.06 36.85
C ASP A 378 20.10 -10.27 37.49
N LYS A 379 19.98 -9.86 38.77
CA LYS A 379 21.15 -9.42 39.55
C LYS A 379 22.10 -10.58 39.90
N SER A 380 21.57 -11.80 40.07
CA SER A 380 22.42 -12.96 40.37
C SER A 380 23.21 -13.40 39.15
N ALA A 381 24.53 -13.62 39.27
CA ALA A 381 25.36 -14.13 38.18
C ALA A 381 24.88 -15.50 37.65
N ASP A 382 24.26 -16.29 38.52
CA ASP A 382 23.80 -17.66 38.22
C ASP A 382 22.38 -17.73 37.65
N PHE A 383 21.74 -16.59 37.42
CA PHE A 383 20.44 -16.49 36.74
C PHE A 383 20.59 -16.02 35.29
N ASN A 384 19.95 -16.74 34.37
CA ASN A 384 19.86 -16.41 32.95
C ASN A 384 18.48 -16.78 32.37
N PHE A 385 18.21 -16.38 31.14
CA PHE A 385 16.98 -16.72 30.42
C PHE A 385 17.33 -17.00 28.96
N GLU A 386 16.74 -18.03 28.36
CA GLU A 386 16.97 -18.41 26.96
C GLU A 386 15.69 -18.22 26.15
N VAL A 387 15.85 -17.64 24.96
CA VAL A 387 14.84 -17.60 23.89
C VAL A 387 15.40 -18.35 22.69
N VAL A 388 14.66 -19.35 22.21
CA VAL A 388 14.97 -20.08 20.98
C VAL A 388 13.94 -19.69 19.92
N TRP A 389 14.42 -19.31 18.74
CA TRP A 389 13.61 -18.92 17.60
C TRP A 389 13.34 -20.11 16.66
N SER A 390 12.28 -20.03 15.84
CA SER A 390 11.90 -21.13 14.94
C SER A 390 12.88 -21.38 13.79
N ASP A 391 13.82 -20.47 13.54
CA ASP A 391 14.96 -20.68 12.64
C ASP A 391 16.17 -21.36 13.33
N GLY A 392 16.04 -21.70 14.62
CA GLY A 392 17.06 -22.38 15.41
C GLY A 392 18.02 -21.43 16.16
N ALA A 393 17.94 -20.12 15.94
CA ALA A 393 18.78 -19.16 16.65
C ALA A 393 18.45 -19.12 18.14
N ARG A 394 19.46 -18.87 18.98
CA ARG A 394 19.32 -18.80 20.43
C ARG A 394 19.82 -17.46 20.95
N MET A 395 19.06 -16.88 21.89
CA MET A 395 19.43 -15.66 22.58
C MET A 395 19.41 -15.92 24.09
N TYR A 396 20.37 -15.34 24.79
CA TYR A 396 20.49 -15.44 26.25
C TYR A 396 20.43 -14.04 26.86
N LEU A 397 19.77 -13.91 28.01
CA LEU A 397 19.72 -12.65 28.76
C LEU A 397 21.13 -12.15 29.11
N LYS A 398 22.03 -13.08 29.45
CA LYS A 398 23.44 -12.84 29.70
C LYS A 398 24.26 -13.72 28.77
N ASN A 399 24.97 -13.11 27.83
CA ASN A 399 25.86 -13.84 26.93
C ASN A 399 27.07 -14.37 27.72
N THR A 400 27.25 -15.68 27.69
CA THR A 400 28.49 -16.35 28.07
C THR A 400 29.25 -16.64 26.77
N GLU A 401 30.32 -15.89 26.54
CA GLU A 401 31.27 -16.01 25.41
C GLU A 401 30.80 -15.61 23.99
N GLY A 402 31.43 -14.56 23.45
CA GLY A 402 31.90 -14.54 22.05
C GLY A 402 30.95 -14.27 20.89
N SER A 403 29.62 -14.24 21.05
CA SER A 403 28.73 -13.82 19.94
C SER A 403 28.74 -12.29 19.80
N ASN A 404 29.69 -11.78 19.02
CA ASN A 404 29.74 -10.40 18.56
C ASN A 404 28.38 -9.98 17.98
N GLY A 405 27.92 -8.79 18.37
CA GLY A 405 26.63 -8.24 17.98
C GLY A 405 26.42 -8.18 16.47
N SER A 406 25.34 -8.80 16.01
CA SER A 406 24.69 -8.51 14.73
C SER A 406 23.22 -8.93 14.69
N ASP A 407 22.80 -9.89 15.52
CA ASP A 407 21.44 -10.45 15.46
C ASP A 407 20.51 -9.81 16.50
N GLU A 408 20.45 -8.47 16.54
CA GLU A 408 19.42 -7.76 17.30
C GLU A 408 18.05 -8.07 16.66
N ARG A 409 17.20 -8.81 17.36
CA ARG A 409 15.80 -9.02 16.95
C ARG A 409 14.91 -8.00 17.62
N LYS A 410 13.90 -7.54 16.89
CA LYS A 410 12.97 -6.54 17.38
C LYS A 410 11.69 -7.19 17.88
N ILE A 411 11.19 -6.69 19.00
CA ILE A 411 9.87 -7.04 19.54
C ILE A 411 9.13 -5.78 19.95
N LEU A 412 7.82 -5.92 20.13
CA LEU A 412 6.99 -4.92 20.76
C LEU A 412 6.62 -5.41 22.15
N TYR A 413 7.09 -4.73 23.19
CA TYR A 413 6.77 -5.06 24.56
C TYR A 413 5.89 -3.99 25.19
N ILE A 414 4.73 -4.41 25.72
CA ILE A 414 3.78 -3.54 26.40
C ILE A 414 3.70 -3.99 27.86
N PRO A 415 4.36 -3.27 28.79
CA PRO A 415 4.28 -3.58 30.22
C PRO A 415 2.85 -3.46 30.77
N GLN A 416 2.60 -4.14 31.89
CA GLN A 416 1.34 -4.00 32.61
C GLN A 416 1.15 -2.55 33.10
N ASN A 417 -0.07 -2.02 33.00
CA ASN A 417 -0.44 -0.63 33.31
C ASN A 417 0.19 0.45 32.40
N TYR A 418 0.98 0.07 31.39
CA TYR A 418 1.63 1.03 30.48
C TYR A 418 0.59 1.85 29.71
N LEU A 419 -0.43 1.21 29.13
CA LEU A 419 -1.50 1.89 28.40
C LEU A 419 -2.34 2.83 29.29
N ASN A 420 -2.61 2.42 30.54
CA ASN A 420 -3.36 3.25 31.48
C ASN A 420 -2.62 4.56 31.77
N ARG A 421 -1.31 4.50 32.01
CA ARG A 421 -0.49 5.70 32.24
C ARG A 421 -0.31 6.55 31.00
N LEU A 422 -0.20 5.91 29.83
CA LEU A 422 -0.18 6.62 28.56
C LEU A 422 -1.49 7.39 28.32
N SER A 423 -2.63 6.88 28.80
CA SER A 423 -3.91 7.57 28.71
C SER A 423 -4.14 8.68 29.75
N GLU A 424 -3.27 8.80 30.76
CA GLU A 424 -3.33 9.88 31.76
C GLU A 424 -2.88 11.23 31.14
N GLU A 425 -3.51 12.33 31.56
CA GLU A 425 -3.47 13.67 30.92
C GLU A 425 -2.14 14.45 31.03
N ASN A 426 -0.99 13.80 31.07
CA ASN A 426 0.31 14.49 31.02
C ASN A 426 0.78 14.65 29.57
N THR A 427 1.18 15.86 29.16
CA THR A 427 1.47 16.24 27.76
C THR A 427 2.50 15.32 27.05
N GLY A 428 3.44 14.72 27.78
CA GLY A 428 4.42 13.76 27.22
C GLY A 428 3.85 12.35 26.91
N SER A 429 2.70 11.99 27.48
CA SER A 429 2.06 10.69 27.26
C SER A 429 1.47 10.58 25.84
N ARG A 430 0.87 11.67 25.33
CA ARG A 430 0.30 11.74 23.97
C ARG A 430 1.33 11.63 22.87
N ASP A 431 2.48 12.29 22.98
CA ASP A 431 3.54 12.19 21.97
C ASP A 431 4.15 10.78 21.92
N THR A 432 4.27 10.14 23.08
CA THR A 432 4.73 8.75 23.20
C THR A 432 3.74 7.75 22.59
N ILE A 433 2.43 7.94 22.83
CA ILE A 433 1.38 7.17 22.14
C ILE A 433 1.44 7.40 20.64
N ASN A 434 1.48 8.66 20.19
CA ASN A 434 1.48 8.99 18.77
C ASN A 434 2.68 8.38 18.05
N LYS A 435 3.86 8.39 18.68
CA LYS A 435 5.05 7.72 18.16
C LYS A 435 4.85 6.20 18.09
N PHE A 436 4.33 5.58 19.15
CA PHE A 436 4.04 4.14 19.16
C PHE A 436 3.05 3.74 18.07
N VAL A 437 1.91 4.44 17.98
CA VAL A 437 0.87 4.17 16.97
C VAL A 437 1.45 4.35 15.58
N LYS A 438 2.19 5.44 15.36
CA LYS A 438 2.88 5.68 14.09
C LYS A 438 3.85 4.55 13.74
N ASP A 439 4.71 4.12 14.67
CA ASP A 439 5.69 3.07 14.42
C ASP A 439 5.04 1.71 14.12
N VAL A 440 3.85 1.45 14.70
CA VAL A 440 3.04 0.27 14.37
C VAL A 440 2.41 0.41 12.99
N LEU A 441 1.82 1.57 12.66
CA LEU A 441 1.20 1.81 11.36
C LEU A 441 2.21 1.75 10.21
N LEU A 442 3.45 2.21 10.43
CA LEU A 442 4.53 2.17 9.44
C LEU A 442 5.11 0.77 9.21
N GLN A 443 4.64 -0.27 9.91
CA GLN A 443 4.97 -1.66 9.57
C GLN A 443 4.24 -2.13 8.30
N ASP A 444 3.12 -1.49 7.95
CA ASP A 444 2.48 -1.70 6.66
C ASP A 444 3.24 -0.95 5.57
N GLU A 445 3.64 -1.68 4.52
CA GLU A 445 4.49 -1.15 3.45
C GLU A 445 3.80 -0.02 2.68
N THR A 446 2.50 -0.15 2.40
CA THR A 446 1.70 0.85 1.68
C THR A 446 1.58 2.13 2.49
N VAL A 447 1.33 2.00 3.79
CA VAL A 447 1.25 3.15 4.71
C VAL A 447 2.61 3.84 4.82
N ARG A 448 3.70 3.07 4.92
CA ARG A 448 5.07 3.59 5.02
C ARG A 448 5.47 4.37 3.78
N GLU A 449 5.27 3.83 2.58
CA GLU A 449 5.56 4.52 1.32
C GLU A 449 4.80 5.85 1.21
N ASN A 450 3.51 5.86 1.52
CA ASN A 450 2.70 7.09 1.52
C ASN A 450 3.21 8.13 2.53
N TYR A 451 3.64 7.68 3.71
CA TYR A 451 4.21 8.54 4.73
C TYR A 451 5.53 9.17 4.27
N GLU A 452 6.45 8.36 3.73
CA GLU A 452 7.76 8.80 3.23
C GLU A 452 7.65 9.74 2.01
N ASN A 453 6.73 9.44 1.08
CA ASN A 453 6.43 10.31 -0.06
C ASN A 453 5.94 11.69 0.39
N ASN A 454 5.03 11.73 1.39
CA ASN A 454 4.56 12.98 1.95
C ASN A 454 5.68 13.76 2.66
N LEU A 455 6.55 13.09 3.43
CA LEU A 455 7.71 13.74 4.04
C LEU A 455 8.65 14.34 2.99
N THR A 456 8.86 13.64 1.88
CA THR A 456 9.70 14.12 0.78
C THR A 456 9.08 15.36 0.13
N ARG A 457 7.76 15.35 -0.11
CA ARG A 457 7.02 16.51 -0.62
C ARG A 457 7.11 17.70 0.34
N ILE A 458 6.93 17.47 1.64
CA ILE A 458 7.07 18.51 2.66
C ILE A 458 8.48 19.09 2.63
N LYS A 459 9.54 18.26 2.65
CA LYS A 459 10.93 18.73 2.56
C LYS A 459 11.19 19.55 1.30
N GLY A 460 10.62 19.16 0.15
CA GLY A 460 10.71 19.91 -1.09
C GLY A 460 10.07 21.29 -0.98
N LEU A 461 8.84 21.37 -0.47
CA LEU A 461 8.13 22.62 -0.25
C LEU A 461 8.84 23.53 0.77
N THR A 462 9.34 22.97 1.87
CA THR A 462 10.08 23.71 2.90
C THR A 462 11.37 24.34 2.35
N LYS A 463 12.01 23.73 1.34
CA LYS A 463 13.17 24.33 0.65
C LYS A 463 12.75 25.40 -0.37
N LEU A 464 11.64 25.18 -1.08
CA LEU A 464 11.18 26.09 -2.13
C LEU A 464 10.62 27.41 -1.56
N ILE A 465 9.93 27.35 -0.43
CA ILE A 465 9.29 28.54 0.18
C ILE A 465 10.31 29.66 0.45
N PRO A 466 11.45 29.44 1.15
CA PRO A 466 12.45 30.47 1.37
C PRO A 466 13.05 31.03 0.08
N THR A 467 13.30 30.19 -0.93
CA THR A 467 13.83 30.61 -2.24
C THR A 467 12.86 31.56 -2.93
N ASN A 468 11.59 31.17 -3.07
CA ASN A 468 10.58 32.02 -3.71
C ASN A 468 10.37 33.34 -2.95
N VAL A 469 10.44 33.31 -1.61
CA VAL A 469 10.36 34.53 -0.79
C VAL A 469 11.58 35.42 -1.03
N ALA A 470 12.78 34.86 -1.10
CA ALA A 470 13.99 35.62 -1.40
C ALA A 470 13.94 36.23 -2.81
N ASP A 471 13.49 35.46 -3.81
CA ASP A 471 13.32 35.92 -5.19
C ASP A 471 12.33 37.09 -5.26
N LEU A 472 11.20 37.02 -4.53
CA LEU A 472 10.25 38.12 -4.43
C LEU A 472 10.90 39.40 -3.89
N TYR A 473 11.69 39.32 -2.83
CA TYR A 473 12.39 40.48 -2.27
C TYR A 473 13.47 41.02 -3.22
N GLN A 474 14.20 40.14 -3.89
CA GLN A 474 15.19 40.49 -4.91
C GLN A 474 14.53 41.25 -6.06
N ILE A 475 13.43 40.73 -6.61
CA ILE A 475 12.66 41.38 -7.68
C ILE A 475 12.16 42.76 -7.21
N LYS A 476 11.66 42.86 -5.97
CA LYS A 476 11.19 44.14 -5.40
C LYS A 476 12.32 45.17 -5.28
N GLN A 477 13.51 44.73 -4.89
CA GLN A 477 14.69 45.60 -4.83
C GLN A 477 15.11 46.05 -6.23
N GLU A 478 15.16 45.14 -7.19
CA GLU A 478 15.50 45.45 -8.58
C GLU A 478 14.50 46.44 -9.20
N ILE A 479 13.20 46.30 -8.93
CA ILE A 479 12.18 47.26 -9.36
C ILE A 479 12.49 48.65 -8.78
N LYS A 480 12.80 48.73 -7.49
CA LYS A 480 13.14 50.00 -6.82
C LYS A 480 14.40 50.63 -7.42
N GLU A 481 15.42 49.84 -7.71
CA GLU A 481 16.66 50.31 -8.34
C GLU A 481 16.41 50.84 -9.76
N VAL A 482 15.59 50.16 -10.56
CA VAL A 482 15.17 50.60 -11.89
C VAL A 482 14.38 51.91 -11.79
N GLU A 483 13.44 52.03 -10.86
CA GLU A 483 12.67 53.26 -10.61
C GLU A 483 13.57 54.43 -10.18
N GLU A 484 14.54 54.19 -9.29
CA GLU A 484 15.52 55.20 -8.87
C GLU A 484 16.43 55.62 -10.04
N ASN A 485 16.83 54.68 -10.90
CA ASN A 485 17.62 55.00 -12.09
C ASN A 485 16.83 55.85 -13.08
N ILE A 486 15.55 55.54 -13.33
CA ILE A 486 14.66 56.38 -14.14
C ILE A 486 14.57 57.80 -13.55
N LYS A 487 14.42 57.93 -12.22
CA LYS A 487 14.39 59.23 -11.54
C LYS A 487 15.70 60.02 -11.69
N LYS A 488 16.86 59.35 -11.66
CA LYS A 488 18.18 59.99 -11.83
C LYS A 488 18.39 60.58 -13.22
N PHE A 489 17.78 60.02 -14.27
CA PHE A 489 17.92 60.53 -15.63
C PHE A 489 17.10 61.79 -15.90
N GLY A 490 16.05 62.06 -15.11
CA GLY A 490 15.21 63.25 -15.20
C GLY A 490 13.81 62.98 -15.77
N GLU A 491 12.91 63.97 -15.67
CA GLU A 491 11.55 63.85 -16.22
C GLU A 491 11.57 63.86 -17.76
N GLU A 492 11.02 62.82 -18.37
CA GLU A 492 11.04 62.61 -19.82
C GLU A 492 10.52 63.82 -20.62
N ASN A 493 9.44 64.45 -20.17
CA ASN A 493 8.87 65.63 -20.81
C ASN A 493 9.78 66.86 -20.67
N GLY A 494 10.43 67.02 -19.52
CA GLY A 494 11.41 68.08 -19.29
C GLY A 494 12.62 67.94 -20.22
N ILE A 495 13.14 66.73 -20.36
CA ILE A 495 14.27 66.43 -21.27
C ILE A 495 13.88 66.70 -22.72
N LYS A 496 12.71 66.21 -23.17
CA LYS A 496 12.18 66.46 -24.52
C LYS A 496 12.03 67.96 -24.82
N THR A 497 11.49 68.73 -23.88
CA THR A 497 11.32 70.19 -24.01
C THR A 497 12.67 70.89 -24.10
N TYR A 498 13.65 70.49 -23.28
CA TYR A 498 14.99 71.06 -23.31
C TYR A 498 15.74 70.74 -24.61
N ILE A 499 15.59 69.52 -25.14
CA ILE A 499 16.13 69.16 -26.46
C ILE A 499 15.57 70.07 -27.57
N VAL A 500 14.27 70.37 -27.55
CA VAL A 500 13.64 71.31 -28.50
C VAL A 500 14.24 72.71 -28.38
N GLN A 501 14.44 73.20 -27.16
CA GLN A 501 15.09 74.50 -26.93
C GLN A 501 16.53 74.52 -27.44
N LEU A 502 17.33 73.50 -27.11
CA LEU A 502 18.72 73.39 -27.56
C LEU A 502 18.83 73.31 -29.08
N LYS A 503 17.89 72.63 -29.76
CA LYS A 503 17.81 72.59 -31.23
C LYS A 503 17.55 73.97 -31.83
N LYS A 504 16.62 74.74 -31.24
CA LYS A 504 16.31 76.10 -31.68
C LYS A 504 17.51 77.06 -31.50
N GLU A 505 18.19 76.98 -30.36
CA GLU A 505 19.40 77.77 -30.10
C GLU A 505 20.55 77.38 -31.05
N ALA A 506 20.67 76.10 -31.41
CA ALA A 506 21.65 75.63 -32.39
C ALA A 506 21.34 76.17 -33.80
N GLU A 507 20.07 76.25 -34.19
CA GLU A 507 19.62 76.87 -35.45
C GLU A 507 19.89 78.38 -35.50
N ASP A 508 19.67 79.10 -34.40
CA ASP A 508 19.95 80.54 -34.31
C ASP A 508 21.45 80.86 -34.45
N ILE A 509 22.33 80.05 -33.84
CA ILE A 509 23.81 80.18 -33.99
C ILE A 509 24.23 79.90 -35.45
N LYS A 510 23.53 79.00 -36.13
CA LYS A 510 23.77 78.58 -37.51
C LYS A 510 23.48 79.68 -38.52
N SER A 511 22.41 80.46 -38.31
CA SER A 511 22.04 81.61 -39.15
C SER A 511 23.09 82.73 -39.19
N LYS A 512 24.03 82.72 -38.24
CA LYS A 512 25.13 83.69 -38.10
C LYS A 512 26.49 83.12 -38.57
N SER A 513 26.53 81.90 -39.10
CA SER A 513 27.75 81.22 -39.55
C SER A 513 28.02 81.45 -41.05
N GLY A 514 29.29 81.64 -41.43
CA GLY A 514 29.70 81.98 -42.80
C GLY A 514 29.83 80.79 -43.78
N LEU A 515 29.05 79.73 -43.61
CA LEU A 515 29.06 78.53 -44.47
C LEU A 515 28.10 78.70 -45.67
N SER A 516 28.38 78.06 -46.81
CA SER A 516 27.43 77.99 -47.93
C SER A 516 26.29 77.00 -47.66
N ASN A 517 25.12 77.19 -48.29
CA ASN A 517 23.95 76.32 -48.08
C ASN A 517 24.23 74.83 -48.36
N GLN A 518 25.11 74.53 -49.33
CA GLN A 518 25.49 73.14 -49.64
C GLN A 518 26.42 72.55 -48.58
N GLU A 519 27.42 73.31 -48.11
CA GLU A 519 28.34 72.87 -47.04
C GLU A 519 27.62 72.68 -45.70
N ILE A 520 26.57 73.47 -45.44
CA ILE A 520 25.69 73.30 -44.27
C ILE A 520 24.95 71.95 -44.35
N THR A 521 24.43 71.61 -45.53
CA THR A 521 23.70 70.35 -45.76
C THR A 521 24.61 69.12 -45.58
N ASP A 522 25.82 69.17 -46.13
CA ASP A 522 26.78 68.06 -46.03
C ASP A 522 27.30 67.88 -44.59
N TYR A 523 27.52 68.98 -43.86
CA TYR A 523 27.90 68.96 -42.45
C TYR A 523 26.78 68.42 -41.55
N GLU A 524 25.53 68.78 -41.80
CA GLU A 524 24.36 68.24 -41.08
C GLU A 524 24.22 66.73 -41.29
N ALA A 525 24.36 66.27 -42.53
CA ALA A 525 24.27 64.86 -42.86
C ALA A 525 25.35 64.04 -42.14
N LEU A 526 26.58 64.55 -42.05
CA LEU A 526 27.67 63.90 -41.31
C LEU A 526 27.47 63.91 -39.79
N LEU A 527 26.92 64.99 -39.22
CA LEU A 527 26.62 65.05 -37.78
C LEU A 527 25.46 64.13 -37.38
N GLU A 528 24.40 64.08 -38.19
CA GLU A 528 23.30 63.14 -37.92
C GLU A 528 23.78 61.70 -38.05
N LYS A 529 24.64 61.42 -39.04
CA LYS A 529 25.27 60.10 -39.17
C LYS A 529 26.23 59.75 -38.02
N GLU A 530 27.00 60.71 -37.50
CA GLU A 530 27.85 60.52 -36.31
C GLU A 530 26.99 60.15 -35.09
N LYS A 531 25.87 60.84 -34.91
CA LYS A 531 24.91 60.63 -33.82
C LYS A 531 24.20 59.28 -33.93
N GLU A 532 23.72 58.91 -35.11
CA GLU A 532 23.11 57.60 -35.38
C GLU A 532 24.10 56.46 -35.11
N THR A 533 25.34 56.60 -35.59
CA THR A 533 26.41 55.62 -35.39
C THR A 533 26.78 55.48 -33.91
N THR A 534 26.91 56.59 -33.19
CA THR A 534 27.19 56.60 -31.74
C THR A 534 26.06 55.98 -30.92
N THR A 535 24.81 56.26 -31.30
CA THR A 535 23.62 55.66 -30.68
C THR A 535 23.62 54.15 -30.91
N SER A 536 23.92 53.71 -32.13
CA SER A 536 23.97 52.29 -32.51
C SER A 536 25.04 51.53 -31.73
N ILE A 537 26.24 52.11 -31.57
CA ILE A 537 27.31 51.55 -30.73
C ILE A 537 26.86 51.41 -29.27
N THR A 538 26.15 52.41 -28.74
CA THR A 538 25.66 52.40 -27.35
C THR A 538 24.64 51.29 -27.13
N VAL A 539 23.64 51.17 -28.02
CA VAL A 539 22.63 50.11 -27.97
C VAL A 539 23.28 48.73 -28.08
N LEU A 540 24.13 48.50 -29.09
CA LEU A 540 24.82 47.22 -29.26
C LEU A 540 25.72 46.86 -28.07
N SER A 541 26.34 47.86 -27.43
CA SER A 541 27.15 47.64 -26.23
C SER A 541 26.31 47.21 -25.03
N ASP A 542 25.10 47.76 -24.88
CA ASP A 542 24.17 47.35 -23.83
C ASP A 542 23.53 45.98 -24.13
N ASP A 543 23.20 45.68 -25.39
CA ASP A 543 22.78 44.35 -25.83
C ASP A 543 23.85 43.29 -25.52
N LYS A 544 25.13 43.60 -25.80
CA LYS A 544 26.25 42.73 -25.46
C LYS A 544 26.31 42.45 -23.96
N LYS A 545 26.14 43.47 -23.09
CA LYS A 545 26.11 43.27 -21.63
C LYS A 545 24.95 42.37 -21.21
N SER A 546 23.77 42.58 -21.78
CA SER A 546 22.59 41.75 -21.52
C SER A 546 22.84 40.29 -21.89
N LEU A 547 23.43 40.03 -23.07
CA LEU A 547 23.78 38.69 -23.53
C LEU A 547 24.85 38.00 -22.66
N VAL A 548 25.84 38.75 -22.16
CA VAL A 548 26.84 38.21 -21.23
C VAL A 548 26.20 37.80 -19.89
N SER A 549 25.29 38.63 -19.36
CA SER A 549 24.52 38.29 -18.16
C SER A 549 23.65 37.05 -18.37
N PHE A 550 22.95 36.98 -19.51
CA PHE A 550 22.18 35.80 -19.90
C PHE A 550 23.05 34.54 -19.95
N LYS A 551 24.24 34.60 -20.55
CA LYS A 551 25.19 33.47 -20.59
C LYS A 551 25.56 32.97 -19.18
N GLN A 552 25.83 33.89 -18.25
CA GLN A 552 26.19 33.54 -16.88
C GLN A 552 25.04 32.85 -16.15
N ASN A 553 23.82 33.37 -16.27
CA ASN A 553 22.64 32.75 -15.66
C ASN A 553 22.35 31.36 -16.25
N LEU A 554 22.40 31.24 -17.58
CA LEU A 554 22.22 29.98 -18.29
C LEU A 554 23.25 28.93 -17.84
N MET A 555 24.50 29.33 -17.64
CA MET A 555 25.55 28.43 -17.14
C MET A 555 25.22 27.85 -15.76
N GLN A 556 24.75 28.70 -14.83
CA GLN A 556 24.37 28.26 -13.47
C GLN A 556 23.18 27.28 -13.47
N GLN A 557 22.18 27.52 -14.32
CA GLN A 557 21.04 26.59 -14.45
C GLN A 557 21.45 25.23 -15.02
N LEU A 558 22.33 25.23 -16.02
CA LEU A 558 22.85 24.00 -16.62
C LEU A 558 23.73 23.19 -15.64
N GLU A 559 24.52 23.86 -14.79
CA GLU A 559 25.27 23.20 -13.71
C GLU A 559 24.35 22.56 -12.67
N SER A 560 23.26 23.23 -12.32
CA SER A 560 22.26 22.69 -11.38
C SER A 560 21.58 21.43 -11.95
N LEU A 561 21.27 21.43 -13.24
CA LEU A 561 20.71 20.26 -13.94
C LEU A 561 21.70 19.08 -13.97
N GLU A 562 22.98 19.36 -14.21
CA GLU A 562 24.04 18.34 -14.20
C GLU A 562 24.23 17.72 -12.80
N LYS A 563 24.12 18.54 -11.75
CA LYS A 563 24.14 18.07 -10.36
C LYS A 563 22.95 17.15 -10.05
N LEU A 564 21.73 17.53 -10.43
CA LEU A 564 20.53 16.71 -10.24
C LEU A 564 20.67 15.34 -10.92
N TYR A 565 21.19 15.33 -12.15
CA TYR A 565 21.48 14.10 -12.89
C TYR A 565 22.47 13.20 -12.15
N ASN A 566 23.58 13.76 -11.66
CA ASN A 566 24.61 13.00 -10.94
C ASN A 566 24.07 12.42 -9.62
N GLU A 567 23.28 13.21 -8.86
CA GLU A 567 22.63 12.75 -7.64
C GLU A 567 21.66 11.60 -7.92
N GLN A 568 20.79 11.73 -8.92
CA GLN A 568 19.85 10.66 -9.26
C GLN A 568 20.55 9.37 -9.70
N SER A 569 21.63 9.48 -10.49
CA SER A 569 22.43 8.32 -10.90
C SER A 569 23.07 7.59 -9.70
N SER A 570 23.39 8.32 -8.62
CA SER A 570 23.96 7.72 -7.41
C SER A 570 22.96 6.91 -6.58
N TYR A 571 21.66 7.22 -6.66
CA TYR A 571 20.60 6.51 -5.92
C TYR A 571 20.10 5.23 -6.62
N LEU A 572 20.46 5.01 -7.89
CA LEU A 572 20.08 3.81 -8.63
C LEU A 572 20.94 2.62 -8.17
N GLY A 573 20.29 1.62 -7.56
CA GLY A 573 20.95 0.42 -7.01
C GLY A 573 21.12 -0.75 -8.00
N ASN A 574 20.44 -0.72 -9.15
CA ASN A 574 20.59 -1.73 -10.20
C ASN A 574 21.55 -1.23 -11.29
N ASP A 575 22.59 -2.00 -11.59
CA ASP A 575 23.65 -1.61 -12.52
C ASP A 575 23.18 -1.43 -13.97
N GLU A 576 22.24 -2.26 -14.45
CA GLU A 576 21.71 -2.16 -15.80
C GLU A 576 20.86 -0.90 -15.99
N ILE A 577 19.96 -0.63 -15.03
CA ILE A 577 19.14 0.59 -15.01
C ILE A 577 20.03 1.84 -14.91
N LYS A 578 21.05 1.80 -14.05
CA LYS A 578 22.02 2.90 -13.92
C LYS A 578 22.78 3.15 -15.22
N LYS A 579 23.16 2.10 -15.93
CA LYS A 579 23.82 2.18 -17.23
C LYS A 579 22.89 2.79 -18.29
N GLU A 580 21.64 2.34 -18.37
CA GLU A 580 20.66 2.87 -19.33
C GLU A 580 20.30 4.34 -19.02
N PHE A 581 20.08 4.69 -17.74
CA PHE A 581 19.87 6.07 -17.31
C PHE A 581 21.05 6.97 -17.68
N THR A 582 22.29 6.52 -17.40
CA THR A 582 23.50 7.27 -17.72
C THR A 582 23.63 7.50 -19.22
N LYS A 583 23.30 6.49 -20.03
CA LYS A 583 23.34 6.54 -21.50
C LYS A 583 22.30 7.52 -22.05
N GLU A 584 21.03 7.39 -21.68
CA GLU A 584 19.96 8.23 -22.24
C GLU A 584 20.10 9.70 -21.84
N PHE A 585 20.58 9.96 -20.62
CA PHE A 585 20.76 11.32 -20.09
C PHE A 585 22.16 11.92 -20.35
N ALA A 586 23.09 11.19 -20.99
CA ALA A 586 24.40 11.73 -21.39
C ALA A 586 24.28 12.98 -22.29
N LYS A 587 23.15 13.12 -22.99
CA LYS A 587 22.81 14.28 -23.84
C LYS A 587 22.75 15.61 -23.09
N ILE A 588 22.59 15.62 -21.75
CA ILE A 588 22.60 16.86 -20.95
C ILE A 588 23.91 17.63 -21.13
N ARG A 589 25.05 16.93 -21.18
CA ARG A 589 26.36 17.57 -21.39
C ARG A 589 26.49 18.18 -22.78
N GLN A 590 25.92 17.51 -23.79
CA GLN A 590 25.89 18.03 -25.15
C GLN A 590 25.03 19.29 -25.23
N LEU A 591 23.82 19.26 -24.65
CA LEU A 591 22.92 20.41 -24.57
C LEU A 591 23.61 21.63 -23.92
N LYS A 592 24.33 21.41 -22.81
CA LYS A 592 25.12 22.47 -22.15
C LYS A 592 26.12 23.10 -23.10
N THR A 593 26.86 22.28 -23.83
CA THR A 593 27.87 22.74 -24.80
C THR A 593 27.24 23.52 -25.95
N ASP A 594 26.15 23.00 -26.52
CA ASP A 594 25.48 23.59 -27.67
C ASP A 594 24.89 24.97 -27.35
N LEU A 595 24.21 25.10 -26.20
CA LEU A 595 23.58 26.34 -25.78
C LEU A 595 24.60 27.44 -25.44
N LEU A 596 25.70 27.08 -24.77
CA LEU A 596 26.78 28.03 -24.48
C LEU A 596 27.47 28.48 -25.77
N THR A 597 27.70 27.56 -26.71
CA THR A 597 28.30 27.86 -28.02
C THR A 597 27.39 28.77 -28.84
N ALA A 598 26.09 28.50 -28.90
CA ALA A 598 25.11 29.34 -29.58
C ALA A 598 25.12 30.77 -29.02
N THR A 599 25.20 30.91 -27.69
CA THR A 599 25.29 32.22 -27.03
C THR A 599 26.58 32.95 -27.40
N ASP A 600 27.72 32.25 -27.47
CA ASP A 600 29.00 32.82 -27.89
C ASP A 600 29.00 33.30 -29.35
N VAL A 601 28.31 32.59 -30.24
CA VAL A 601 28.13 33.01 -31.64
C VAL A 601 27.40 34.36 -31.71
N VAL A 602 26.32 34.53 -30.96
CA VAL A 602 25.55 35.79 -30.93
C VAL A 602 26.38 36.93 -30.32
N ILE A 603 27.08 36.68 -29.21
CA ILE A 603 27.99 37.67 -28.60
C ILE A 603 29.08 38.11 -29.58
N LYS A 604 29.67 37.16 -30.32
CA LYS A 604 30.70 37.43 -31.33
C LYS A 604 30.14 38.26 -32.49
N PHE A 605 28.91 38.00 -32.93
CA PHE A 605 28.23 38.78 -33.95
C PHE A 605 28.05 40.23 -33.50
N VAL A 606 27.44 40.45 -32.33
CA VAL A 606 27.24 41.80 -31.76
C VAL A 606 28.58 42.54 -31.62
N ASN A 607 29.62 41.86 -31.13
CA ASN A 607 30.94 42.45 -31.00
C ASN A 607 31.55 42.87 -32.35
N SER A 608 31.35 42.06 -33.40
CA SER A 608 31.82 42.39 -34.75
C SER A 608 31.08 43.62 -35.31
N SER A 609 29.78 43.71 -35.07
CA SER A 609 28.97 44.89 -35.44
C SER A 609 29.44 46.16 -34.71
N ILE A 610 29.74 46.07 -33.40
CA ILE A 610 30.31 47.20 -32.64
C ILE A 610 31.61 47.68 -33.27
N VAL A 611 32.53 46.76 -33.59
CA VAL A 611 33.83 47.11 -34.22
C VAL A 611 33.62 47.76 -35.59
N ALA A 612 32.67 47.28 -36.39
CA ALA A 612 32.34 47.88 -37.68
C ALA A 612 31.83 49.33 -37.54
N TYR A 613 30.87 49.56 -36.64
CA TYR A 613 30.37 50.91 -36.37
C TYR A 613 31.42 51.83 -35.76
N GLN A 614 32.34 51.32 -34.93
CA GLN A 614 33.47 52.11 -34.42
C GLN A 614 34.39 52.59 -35.55
N LYS A 615 34.69 51.72 -36.52
CA LYS A 615 35.48 52.08 -37.70
C LYS A 615 34.75 53.10 -38.59
N GLU A 616 33.43 52.97 -38.74
CA GLU A 616 32.62 53.96 -39.46
C GLU A 616 32.61 55.31 -38.73
N LEU A 617 32.50 55.31 -37.39
CA LEU A 617 32.55 56.51 -36.57
C LEU A 617 33.89 57.25 -36.72
N GLU A 618 35.01 56.54 -36.74
CA GLU A 618 36.33 57.14 -36.99
C GLU A 618 36.41 57.81 -38.36
N LYS A 619 35.84 57.18 -39.39
CA LYS A 619 35.78 57.77 -40.73
C LYS A 619 34.94 59.05 -40.74
N ILE A 620 33.74 59.01 -40.16
CA ILE A 620 32.84 60.19 -40.07
C ILE A 620 33.53 61.32 -39.32
N LYS A 621 34.23 61.02 -38.21
CA LYS A 621 34.98 62.02 -37.45
C LYS A 621 36.10 62.67 -38.26
N ASN A 622 36.80 61.91 -39.10
CA ASN A 622 37.81 62.45 -40.00
C ASN A 622 37.20 63.33 -41.10
N ASP A 623 36.07 62.92 -41.66
CA ASP A 623 35.33 63.67 -42.70
C ASP A 623 34.72 64.99 -42.16
N LEU A 624 34.49 65.09 -40.84
CA LEU A 624 34.02 66.31 -40.18
C LEU A 624 35.12 67.39 -39.99
N ILE A 625 36.41 67.00 -39.97
CA ILE A 625 37.55 67.90 -39.70
C ILE A 625 37.61 69.13 -40.66
N PRO A 626 37.43 69.00 -41.99
CA PRO A 626 37.53 70.11 -42.93
C PRO A 626 36.42 71.17 -42.74
N PHE A 627 35.21 70.73 -42.38
CA PHE A 627 34.09 71.62 -42.08
C PHE A 627 34.32 72.36 -40.75
N MET A 628 34.88 71.68 -39.76
CA MET A 628 35.20 72.25 -38.45
C MET A 628 36.19 73.42 -38.53
N ALA A 629 37.11 73.44 -39.50
CA ALA A 629 38.11 74.51 -39.65
C ALA A 629 37.56 75.86 -40.17
N LYS A 630 36.32 75.92 -40.69
CA LYS A 630 35.72 77.11 -41.33
C LYS A 630 34.73 77.91 -40.46
N VAL A 631 34.33 77.40 -39.29
CA VAL A 631 33.26 77.98 -38.47
C VAL A 631 33.80 78.96 -37.42
N LYS A 632 33.47 80.26 -37.49
CA LYS A 632 33.94 81.27 -36.49
C LYS A 632 33.37 81.10 -35.07
N LEU A 633 32.25 80.39 -34.90
CA LEU A 633 31.57 80.11 -33.61
C LEU A 633 31.61 78.61 -33.24
N GLN A 634 32.72 77.94 -33.61
CA GLN A 634 32.91 76.48 -33.58
C GLN A 634 32.65 75.83 -32.22
N ASP A 635 33.14 76.43 -31.14
CA ASP A 635 33.05 75.81 -29.81
C ASP A 635 31.64 75.84 -29.23
N GLU A 636 30.85 76.87 -29.53
CA GLU A 636 29.48 77.00 -29.02
C GLU A 636 28.52 76.02 -29.70
N LEU A 637 28.60 75.90 -31.02
CA LEU A 637 27.78 74.94 -31.78
C LEU A 637 28.14 73.49 -31.41
N LYS A 638 29.44 73.18 -31.25
CA LYS A 638 29.90 71.85 -30.80
C LYS A 638 29.40 71.52 -29.40
N LYS A 639 29.44 72.49 -28.48
CA LYS A 639 28.88 72.32 -27.12
C LYS A 639 27.37 72.07 -27.15
N LYS A 640 26.60 72.79 -27.98
CA LYS A 640 25.14 72.61 -28.10
C LYS A 640 24.76 71.27 -28.73
N ASN A 641 25.41 70.86 -29.82
CA ASN A 641 25.15 69.56 -30.45
C ASN A 641 25.54 68.39 -29.54
N LYS A 642 26.66 68.53 -28.80
CA LYS A 642 27.04 67.56 -27.77
C LYS A 642 25.98 67.49 -26.66
N ALA A 643 25.48 68.62 -26.17
CA ALA A 643 24.41 68.66 -25.17
C ALA A 643 23.12 67.98 -25.68
N ILE A 644 22.72 68.22 -26.93
CA ILE A 644 21.57 67.53 -27.56
C ILE A 644 21.79 66.01 -27.59
N SER A 645 22.99 65.56 -27.98
CA SER A 645 23.34 64.14 -28.02
C SER A 645 23.32 63.51 -26.61
N ASP A 646 23.87 64.20 -25.62
CA ASP A 646 23.90 63.75 -24.22
C ASP A 646 22.47 63.61 -23.64
N GLU A 647 21.58 64.57 -23.91
CA GLU A 647 20.16 64.49 -23.49
C GLU A 647 19.37 63.41 -24.26
N GLN A 648 19.62 63.22 -25.56
CA GLN A 648 18.99 62.15 -26.35
C GLN A 648 19.42 60.76 -25.86
N ASN A 649 20.68 60.61 -25.45
CA ASN A 649 21.19 59.39 -24.82
C ASN A 649 20.50 59.09 -23.48
N LYS A 650 20.13 60.12 -22.70
CA LYS A 650 19.32 59.92 -21.48
C LYS A 650 17.93 59.39 -21.81
N LEU A 651 17.27 59.92 -22.84
CA LEU A 651 15.95 59.40 -23.27
C LEU A 651 16.02 57.93 -23.71
N ASN A 652 17.04 57.55 -24.47
CA ASN A 652 17.23 56.15 -24.89
C ASN A 652 17.48 55.22 -23.69
N LYS A 653 18.22 55.69 -22.67
CA LYS A 653 18.41 54.94 -21.41
C LYS A 653 17.12 54.81 -20.62
N ILE A 654 16.30 55.87 -20.53
CA ILE A 654 14.98 55.81 -19.89
C ILE A 654 14.07 54.79 -20.59
N ASP A 655 14.04 54.75 -21.92
CA ASP A 655 13.25 53.78 -22.69
C ASP A 655 13.69 52.33 -22.44
N LEU A 656 15.00 52.10 -22.35
CA LEU A 656 15.56 50.78 -22.04
C LEU A 656 15.21 50.32 -20.61
N GLU A 657 15.30 51.22 -19.62
CA GLU A 657 14.92 50.92 -18.24
C GLU A 657 13.39 50.71 -18.09
N LYS A 658 12.56 51.45 -18.83
CA LYS A 658 11.11 51.23 -18.90
C LYS A 658 10.76 49.85 -19.46
N LYS A 659 11.43 49.40 -20.53
CA LYS A 659 11.25 48.04 -21.08
C LYS A 659 11.61 46.95 -20.08
N LYS A 660 12.66 47.16 -19.25
CA LYS A 660 12.99 46.26 -18.15
C LYS A 660 11.91 46.25 -17.07
N LEU A 661 11.37 47.42 -16.70
CA LEU A 661 10.29 47.55 -15.73
C LEU A 661 9.01 46.86 -16.20
N GLU A 662 8.60 47.04 -17.46
CA GLU A 662 7.42 46.41 -18.05
C GLU A 662 7.51 44.87 -18.02
N SER A 663 8.69 44.29 -18.19
CA SER A 663 8.88 42.83 -18.07
C SER A 663 8.74 42.29 -16.65
N LYS A 664 8.75 43.17 -15.64
CA LYS A 664 8.69 42.84 -14.21
C LYS A 664 7.39 43.30 -13.52
N ALA A 665 6.48 43.95 -14.25
CA ALA A 665 5.33 44.66 -13.69
C ALA A 665 3.97 44.18 -14.27
N ASP A 666 3.79 42.87 -14.42
CA ASP A 666 2.45 42.31 -14.63
C ASP A 666 1.70 42.29 -13.29
N ALA A 667 0.50 42.88 -13.24
CA ALA A 667 -0.34 42.84 -12.05
C ALA A 667 -1.06 41.49 -11.96
N GLU A 668 -0.78 40.71 -10.91
CA GLU A 668 -1.43 39.41 -10.65
C GLU A 668 -2.90 39.58 -10.24
N GLN A 669 -3.28 40.73 -9.68
CA GLN A 669 -4.64 41.06 -9.27
C GLN A 669 -5.00 42.49 -9.68
N VAL A 670 -6.17 42.64 -10.29
CA VAL A 670 -6.80 43.93 -10.56
C VAL A 670 -8.04 44.04 -9.68
N ILE A 671 -8.20 45.18 -9.00
CA ILE A 671 -9.40 45.50 -8.22
C ILE A 671 -10.15 46.60 -8.96
N VAL A 672 -11.42 46.35 -9.29
CA VAL A 672 -12.30 47.30 -9.96
C VAL A 672 -13.30 47.83 -8.95
N ALA A 673 -13.32 49.14 -8.76
CA ALA A 673 -14.26 49.84 -7.89
C ALA A 673 -15.37 50.49 -8.73
N ASN A 674 -16.61 50.50 -8.22
CA ASN A 674 -17.69 51.27 -8.82
C ASN A 674 -18.53 51.97 -7.75
N GLN A 675 -18.87 53.23 -8.01
CA GLN A 675 -19.78 54.01 -7.19
C GLN A 675 -21.11 54.20 -7.92
N GLU A 676 -22.20 53.75 -7.31
CA GLU A 676 -23.54 53.90 -7.85
C GLU A 676 -23.96 55.39 -7.94
N GLY A 677 -24.53 55.78 -9.08
CA GLY A 677 -25.01 57.14 -9.35
C GLY A 677 -23.97 58.13 -9.86
N GLN A 678 -22.69 57.74 -9.97
CA GLN A 678 -21.66 58.59 -10.59
C GLN A 678 -21.76 58.60 -12.12
N GLU A 679 -22.09 57.46 -12.73
CA GLU A 679 -22.26 57.29 -14.18
C GLU A 679 -23.60 56.59 -14.48
N LYS A 680 -24.31 57.07 -15.50
CA LYS A 680 -25.65 56.58 -15.85
C LYS A 680 -25.56 55.15 -16.42
N GLY A 681 -26.25 54.20 -15.79
CA GLY A 681 -26.28 52.79 -16.23
C GLY A 681 -25.14 51.92 -15.69
N ARG A 682 -24.38 52.41 -14.70
CA ARG A 682 -23.35 51.66 -13.96
C ARG A 682 -23.80 51.35 -12.53
N ASP A 683 -24.94 50.69 -12.41
CA ASP A 683 -25.55 50.43 -11.10
C ASP A 683 -24.81 49.32 -10.35
N ASN A 684 -24.73 49.45 -9.02
CA ASN A 684 -24.19 48.43 -8.15
C ASN A 684 -25.24 47.39 -7.78
N LYS A 685 -24.81 46.26 -7.21
CA LYS A 685 -25.73 45.17 -6.84
C LYS A 685 -26.52 45.48 -5.57
N LYS A 686 -25.88 46.09 -4.57
CA LYS A 686 -26.45 46.31 -3.25
C LYS A 686 -25.95 47.57 -2.55
N PHE A 687 -24.67 47.93 -2.72
CA PHE A 687 -24.04 49.00 -1.94
C PHE A 687 -23.61 50.18 -2.81
N LYS A 688 -23.64 51.39 -2.24
CA LYS A 688 -23.24 52.62 -2.94
C LYS A 688 -21.81 52.57 -3.51
N PHE A 689 -20.90 51.87 -2.82
CA PHE A 689 -19.56 51.54 -3.32
C PHE A 689 -19.41 50.03 -3.31
N GLU A 690 -19.00 49.45 -4.44
CA GLU A 690 -18.71 48.02 -4.56
C GLU A 690 -17.37 47.81 -5.26
N TYR A 691 -16.78 46.64 -5.00
CA TYR A 691 -15.48 46.24 -5.53
C TYR A 691 -15.56 44.79 -6.01
N ILE A 692 -14.87 44.50 -7.10
CA ILE A 692 -14.56 43.13 -7.53
C ILE A 692 -13.06 43.01 -7.78
N SER A 693 -12.53 41.80 -7.74
CA SER A 693 -11.12 41.58 -8.06
C SER A 693 -10.90 40.29 -8.82
N GLY A 694 -9.82 40.24 -9.59
CA GLY A 694 -9.40 39.05 -10.32
C GLY A 694 -8.21 39.32 -11.24
N ALA A 695 -7.76 38.29 -11.93
CA ALA A 695 -6.66 38.37 -12.88
C ALA A 695 -7.12 38.89 -14.27
N LEU A 696 -6.18 39.32 -15.11
CA LEU A 696 -6.46 39.91 -16.43
C LEU A 696 -7.09 38.92 -17.43
N GLU A 697 -6.91 37.62 -17.23
CA GLU A 697 -7.52 36.54 -18.01
C GLU A 697 -9.01 36.28 -17.66
N ASN A 698 -9.53 36.88 -16.59
CA ASN A 698 -10.95 36.81 -16.27
C ASN A 698 -11.74 37.65 -17.28
N SER A 699 -12.33 36.97 -18.24
CA SER A 699 -12.99 37.57 -19.40
C SER A 699 -14.38 36.97 -19.62
N PHE A 700 -15.40 37.80 -19.49
CA PHE A 700 -16.77 37.49 -19.85
C PHE A 700 -17.59 38.77 -19.98
N GLU A 701 -18.73 38.70 -20.66
CA GLU A 701 -19.72 39.78 -20.68
C GLU A 701 -21.11 39.18 -20.71
N LEU A 702 -21.93 39.54 -19.71
CA LEU A 702 -23.29 39.05 -19.58
C LEU A 702 -24.28 40.10 -20.12
N PRO A 703 -25.38 39.68 -20.76
CA PRO A 703 -26.47 40.58 -21.11
C PRO A 703 -27.07 41.24 -19.86
N GLU A 704 -27.50 42.49 -19.96
CA GLU A 704 -28.11 43.23 -18.85
C GLU A 704 -29.35 42.53 -18.26
N ALA A 705 -30.11 41.80 -19.09
CA ALA A 705 -31.23 40.98 -18.66
C ALA A 705 -30.84 39.85 -17.69
N LYS A 706 -29.58 39.40 -17.72
CA LYS A 706 -29.04 38.35 -16.83
C LYS A 706 -28.33 38.93 -15.61
N GLN A 707 -27.68 40.09 -15.73
CA GLN A 707 -27.02 40.76 -14.63
C GLN A 707 -27.06 42.27 -14.84
N LYS A 708 -27.74 43.00 -13.95
CA LYS A 708 -27.83 44.47 -14.00
C LYS A 708 -26.61 45.17 -13.40
N ALA A 709 -26.01 44.58 -12.37
CA ALA A 709 -24.90 45.23 -11.66
C ALA A 709 -23.63 45.23 -12.51
N ILE A 710 -23.08 46.42 -12.80
CA ILE A 710 -22.00 46.59 -13.78
C ILE A 710 -20.75 45.76 -13.45
N LEU A 711 -20.35 45.75 -12.18
CA LEU A 711 -19.16 45.02 -11.74
C LEU A 711 -19.29 43.52 -12.03
N PHE A 712 -20.46 42.93 -11.78
CA PHE A 712 -20.69 41.49 -11.97
C PHE A 712 -21.11 41.12 -13.41
N ARG A 713 -21.36 42.11 -14.27
CA ARG A 713 -21.78 41.91 -15.65
C ARG A 713 -20.60 41.61 -16.58
N LYS A 714 -19.39 42.05 -16.21
CA LYS A 714 -18.18 42.01 -17.03
C LYS A 714 -17.02 41.38 -16.26
N GLY A 715 -16.15 40.67 -16.98
CA GLY A 715 -14.86 40.21 -16.48
C GLY A 715 -13.87 41.35 -16.29
N ILE A 716 -12.78 41.08 -15.57
CA ILE A 716 -11.71 42.05 -15.27
C ILE A 716 -11.11 42.64 -16.55
N ARG A 717 -10.92 41.81 -17.59
CA ARG A 717 -10.41 42.27 -18.90
C ARG A 717 -11.30 43.37 -19.49
N GLN A 718 -12.62 43.15 -19.49
CA GLN A 718 -13.58 44.10 -20.05
C GLN A 718 -13.64 45.39 -19.23
N HIS A 719 -13.55 45.31 -17.90
CA HIS A 719 -13.46 46.49 -17.05
C HIS A 719 -12.19 47.30 -17.31
N VAL A 720 -11.04 46.64 -17.50
CA VAL A 720 -9.78 47.32 -17.86
C VAL A 720 -9.91 48.02 -19.22
N CYS A 721 -10.52 47.38 -20.21
CA CYS A 721 -10.73 47.98 -21.53
C CYS A 721 -11.69 49.19 -21.49
N GLU A 722 -12.67 49.18 -20.59
CA GLU A 722 -13.70 50.21 -20.48
C GLU A 722 -13.27 51.39 -19.60
N VAL A 723 -12.55 51.14 -18.50
CA VAL A 723 -12.22 52.14 -17.49
C VAL A 723 -10.87 52.81 -17.76
N LEU A 724 -9.89 52.10 -18.30
CA LEU A 724 -8.56 52.65 -18.56
C LEU A 724 -8.44 53.10 -20.02
N GLU A 725 -8.10 54.38 -20.23
CA GLU A 725 -7.83 54.92 -21.57
C GLU A 725 -6.72 54.11 -22.26
N GLY A 726 -7.04 53.56 -23.44
CA GLY A 726 -6.12 52.72 -24.21
C GLY A 726 -6.03 51.26 -23.75
N GLY A 727 -6.84 50.81 -22.79
CA GLY A 727 -6.84 49.42 -22.30
C GLY A 727 -7.04 48.39 -23.42
N GLN A 728 -7.98 48.66 -24.34
CA GLN A 728 -8.20 47.79 -25.51
C GLN A 728 -6.97 47.73 -26.43
N ILE A 729 -6.37 48.89 -26.75
CA ILE A 729 -5.16 48.98 -27.59
C ILE A 729 -3.98 48.25 -26.92
N ALA A 730 -3.88 48.31 -25.59
CA ALA A 730 -2.85 47.60 -24.83
C ALA A 730 -2.99 46.08 -24.93
N PHE A 731 -4.21 45.55 -24.84
CA PHE A 731 -4.46 44.12 -25.06
C PHE A 731 -4.20 43.69 -26.51
N GLU A 732 -4.64 44.47 -27.51
CA GLU A 732 -4.38 44.19 -28.93
C GLU A 732 -2.88 44.18 -29.26
N LYS A 733 -2.10 45.10 -28.68
CA LYS A 733 -0.63 45.11 -28.80
C LYS A 733 0.00 43.91 -28.12
N ARG A 734 -0.51 43.51 -26.94
CA ARG A 734 -0.07 42.30 -26.22
C ARG A 734 -0.34 41.05 -27.06
N GLU A 735 -1.53 40.90 -27.64
CA GLU A 735 -1.89 39.76 -28.48
C GLU A 735 -1.05 39.68 -29.77
N LYS A 736 -0.79 40.83 -30.43
CA LYS A 736 0.13 40.92 -31.59
C LYS A 736 1.56 40.49 -31.23
N LYS A 737 2.05 40.85 -30.03
CA LYS A 737 3.39 40.46 -29.55
C LYS A 737 3.53 38.95 -29.39
N TYR A 738 2.46 38.24 -29.04
CA TYR A 738 2.44 36.78 -28.88
C TYR A 738 2.02 36.00 -30.14
N GLY A 739 1.90 36.67 -31.30
CA GLY A 739 1.68 36.01 -32.59
C GLY A 739 0.25 35.57 -32.90
N PHE A 740 -0.74 36.03 -32.12
CA PHE A 740 -2.15 35.78 -32.44
C PHE A 740 -2.58 36.65 -33.64
N ARG A 741 -3.06 36.02 -34.73
CA ARG A 741 -3.66 36.75 -35.86
C ARG A 741 -5.06 37.22 -35.46
N ILE A 742 -5.29 38.53 -35.55
CA ILE A 742 -6.63 39.11 -35.42
C ILE A 742 -7.42 38.70 -36.67
N SER A 743 -8.57 38.03 -36.48
CA SER A 743 -9.59 37.84 -37.52
C SER A 743 -10.36 39.13 -37.76
#